data_AF-A0A7W8E7I5-F1
#
_entry.id   AF-A0A7W8E7I5-F1
#
_cell.length_a   1.000
_cell.length_b   1.000
_cell.length_c   1.000
_cell.angle_alpha   90.00
_cell.angle_beta   90.00
_cell.angle_gamma   90.00
#
_symmetry.space_group_name_H-M   'P 1'
#
loop_
_entity.id
_entity.type
_entity.pdbx_description
1 polymer ?
#
loop_
_entity_poly.entity_id
_entity_poly.type
_entity_poly.pdbx_seq_one_letter_code
_entity_poly.pdbx_strand_id
1 'polypeptide(L)'
;MKQVKRRFHGIAGRWLRVIAGVACLIAGTAVSCAASEHVSDPFKMVDPRIGTSHDGQTYPVVGVPFGMTGWTPETRSDEAKCVAPYYYNDTKITGFRGSHWLSGSCTQDYGSVTVMPTVGELKVSPELRASRFQHASEVMSPSYYSVHLDDYNLQIELAGTTRAGMMRITFPRTGRRNLLIEPNVRPGQGFVEVRPKTGEIVGYNPVVRIYQGAGKPAGFSGYFVIKLREPIQDFGTWCGEATTKHAQQQGSGCNRLGAYVTLANNTPQRVIVRIGTSFTSIAEAERNLSAEEPDSNFDAVRNRAEATWRQYLSRIEVEGGTEAQRTIFYTALFHASLAPRIVSDADGTYNGFAGEGRLHHAPAGTDYYDDFSLWDTFRALHPLLTILDPQRDGQMVQSLIDKGKQGGFLPIFPTWNSYTSEMIGDHTVAVIYDAYVKGIRNFDVPEAYRLIRQNAFITPPREQFVEGMGRRALTSYQRYGYIPLEDEVLDAFHQREQVSRTLEYAYDDYVAGQFATALGHTDDAALLLKRSSNWKNVFDPETKFVRGRYANGSWITPFDPSKPATYVTEANPWQYTFFVPQDVDGLIQATGGREAFITKLDGLFTAKLYDQGNEPGHAIAYLYNFAGAPAKTQQRVRELLNTQFGSGPDGLPGNDDAGQMSAWYVLSAMGFYPVCPGTPSYSIGSPLFSRVVIHLENGKRFTIAAHNNSADRIYIKSVELDGRAQSGWSFSHRDILRGATLTLEMGLLDSTVQEQR
;
A
#
# COMPACT_ATOMS: atom_id res chain seq x y z
N MET A 1 39.95 51.60 20.35
CA MET A 1 41.20 52.18 20.90
C MET A 1 41.88 51.15 21.80
N LYS A 2 43.22 51.24 21.99
CA LYS A 2 44.10 50.57 23.02
C LYS A 2 43.60 49.22 23.60
N GLN A 3 44.16 48.04 23.27
CA GLN A 3 45.54 47.56 23.55
C GLN A 3 45.85 47.58 25.07
N VAL A 4 46.13 46.46 25.75
CA VAL A 4 47.41 45.71 25.86
C VAL A 4 47.13 44.36 26.59
N LYS A 5 47.81 43.18 26.54
CA LYS A 5 49.00 42.52 25.90
C LYS A 5 49.86 41.83 27.01
N ARG A 6 50.39 40.60 26.75
CA ARG A 6 51.61 39.93 27.37
C ARG A 6 51.44 39.23 28.76
N ARG A 7 52.28 38.27 29.27
CA ARG A 7 53.41 37.35 28.84
C ARG A 7 53.79 36.41 30.05
N PHE A 8 54.68 35.37 30.06
CA PHE A 8 55.48 34.56 29.09
C PHE A 8 56.09 33.25 29.73
N HIS A 9 56.29 32.19 28.90
CA HIS A 9 57.52 31.33 28.74
C HIS A 9 58.02 30.26 29.75
N GLY A 10 58.82 29.31 29.20
CA GLY A 10 59.69 28.30 29.86
C GLY A 10 59.15 26.84 29.72
N ILE A 11 59.58 25.91 28.85
CA ILE A 11 60.86 25.45 28.24
C ILE A 11 61.53 24.25 28.98
N ALA A 12 61.41 23.06 28.36
CA ALA A 12 62.27 21.84 28.27
C ALA A 12 63.27 21.43 29.40
N GLY A 13 63.56 20.13 29.63
CA GLY A 13 63.08 18.88 29.00
C GLY A 13 64.01 17.65 29.22
N ARG A 14 63.77 16.54 28.48
CA ARG A 14 64.55 15.28 28.32
C ARG A 14 64.52 14.14 29.39
N TRP A 15 63.67 13.15 29.08
CA TRP A 15 63.85 11.67 29.12
C TRP A 15 65.06 10.99 29.82
N LEU A 16 64.79 10.01 30.70
CA LEU A 16 64.87 8.56 30.37
C LEU A 16 63.99 7.70 31.33
N ARG A 17 64.02 6.36 31.22
CA ARG A 17 63.04 5.40 31.80
C ARG A 17 63.64 4.51 32.91
N VAL A 18 62.85 4.09 33.92
CA VAL A 18 62.60 2.68 34.34
C VAL A 18 61.23 2.56 35.07
N ILE A 19 60.61 1.39 34.89
CA ILE A 19 59.28 0.84 35.24
C ILE A 19 58.81 0.83 36.72
N ALA A 20 57.48 0.74 36.88
CA ALA A 20 56.64 0.27 38.02
C ALA A 20 56.30 1.22 39.19
N GLY A 21 54.99 1.26 39.56
CA GLY A 21 54.46 1.97 40.73
C GLY A 21 53.03 2.50 40.57
N VAL A 22 52.03 1.62 40.74
CA VAL A 22 50.56 1.84 40.77
C VAL A 22 50.07 3.29 40.98
N ALA A 23 49.21 3.78 40.08
CA ALA A 23 48.40 4.99 40.26
C ALA A 23 46.95 4.75 39.80
N CYS A 24 45.96 5.29 40.52
CA CYS A 24 44.55 5.04 40.27
C CYS A 24 44.02 5.71 38.99
N LEU A 25 43.07 5.05 38.31
CA LEU A 25 42.26 5.70 37.27
C LEU A 25 41.27 6.66 37.92
N ILE A 26 41.29 7.93 37.50
CA ILE A 26 40.10 8.76 37.41
C ILE A 26 39.91 9.07 35.92
N ALA A 27 39.30 8.12 35.21
CA ALA A 27 38.90 8.33 33.83
C ALA A 27 37.57 9.10 33.83
N GLY A 28 37.62 10.39 33.54
CA GLY A 28 36.41 11.18 33.33
C GLY A 28 35.65 10.67 32.11
N THR A 29 34.47 10.08 32.33
CA THR A 29 33.58 9.62 31.26
C THR A 29 32.97 10.82 30.56
N ALA A 30 33.66 11.31 29.52
CA ALA A 30 33.07 12.19 28.53
C ALA A 30 31.91 11.44 27.86
N VAL A 31 30.68 11.75 28.28
CA VAL A 31 29.47 11.27 27.60
C VAL A 31 29.46 11.89 26.21
N SER A 32 29.84 11.10 25.22
CA SER A 32 29.73 11.50 23.83
C SER A 32 28.25 11.58 23.48
N CYS A 33 27.70 12.79 23.41
CA CYS A 33 26.43 13.01 22.74
C CYS A 33 26.59 12.56 21.29
N ALA A 34 26.04 11.40 20.96
CA ALA A 34 25.86 11.02 19.57
C ALA A 34 25.05 12.12 18.88
N ALA A 35 25.65 12.81 17.91
CA ALA A 35 24.92 13.76 17.10
C ALA A 35 23.83 12.99 16.36
N SER A 36 22.58 13.45 16.44
CA SER A 36 21.47 12.76 15.77
C SER A 36 21.71 12.78 14.27
N GLU A 37 21.85 11.61 13.67
CA GLU A 37 22.09 11.49 12.24
C GLU A 37 20.79 11.80 11.48
N HIS A 38 20.72 13.03 10.95
CA HIS A 38 19.71 13.46 10.02
C HIS A 38 19.84 12.69 8.69
N VAL A 39 18.73 12.17 8.17
CA VAL A 39 18.71 11.47 6.88
C VAL A 39 19.01 12.43 5.74
N SER A 40 20.19 12.32 5.14
CA SER A 40 20.66 13.24 4.10
C SER A 40 20.10 12.95 2.70
N ASP A 41 19.53 11.77 2.47
CA ASP A 41 18.89 11.37 1.21
C ASP A 41 17.88 10.22 1.45
N PRO A 42 16.59 10.53 1.75
CA PRO A 42 15.57 9.52 2.04
C PRO A 42 15.43 8.40 1.00
N PHE A 43 15.68 8.72 -0.28
CA PHE A 43 15.63 7.75 -1.37
C PHE A 43 16.62 6.58 -1.19
N LYS A 44 17.78 6.82 -0.58
CA LYS A 44 18.80 5.78 -0.32
C LYS A 44 18.42 4.82 0.83
N MET A 45 17.39 5.13 1.60
CA MET A 45 16.89 4.27 2.66
C MET A 45 15.87 3.25 2.17
N VAL A 46 15.35 3.39 0.93
CA VAL A 46 14.34 2.46 0.40
C VAL A 46 15.01 1.16 -0.08
N ASP A 47 14.50 0.01 0.40
CA ASP A 47 14.89 -1.32 -0.03
C ASP A 47 13.69 -2.09 -0.59
N PRO A 48 13.44 -2.06 -1.93
CA PRO A 48 12.29 -2.73 -2.56
C PRO A 48 12.23 -4.26 -2.41
N ARG A 49 13.14 -4.89 -1.66
CA ARG A 49 13.10 -6.31 -1.34
C ARG A 49 12.19 -6.65 -0.16
N ILE A 50 11.88 -5.70 0.72
CA ILE A 50 11.10 -5.98 1.94
C ILE A 50 9.68 -6.42 1.55
N GLY A 51 9.27 -7.61 2.00
CA GLY A 51 7.98 -8.23 1.64
C GLY A 51 8.01 -9.12 0.38
N THR A 52 9.16 -9.23 -0.31
CA THR A 52 9.32 -10.08 -1.52
C THR A 52 9.64 -11.55 -1.19
N SER A 53 9.58 -11.92 0.08
CA SER A 53 9.68 -13.29 0.59
C SER A 53 8.58 -13.52 1.63
N HIS A 54 8.24 -14.79 1.89
CA HIS A 54 7.12 -15.17 2.74
C HIS A 54 5.81 -14.50 2.29
N ASP A 55 4.93 -14.19 3.23
CA ASP A 55 3.55 -13.82 3.00
C ASP A 55 3.36 -12.31 2.70
N GLY A 56 4.45 -11.56 2.49
CA GLY A 56 4.40 -10.11 2.24
C GLY A 56 3.78 -9.70 0.90
N GLN A 57 3.84 -10.57 -0.11
CA GLN A 57 3.30 -10.37 -1.47
C GLN A 57 3.68 -9.06 -2.18
N THR A 58 4.77 -8.40 -1.77
CA THR A 58 5.33 -7.23 -2.49
C THR A 58 6.26 -7.68 -3.61
N TYR A 59 6.71 -6.74 -4.44
CA TYR A 59 7.61 -6.98 -5.56
C TYR A 59 8.53 -5.77 -5.77
N PRO A 60 9.76 -5.95 -6.30
CA PRO A 60 10.76 -4.88 -6.41
C PRO A 60 10.45 -3.94 -7.60
N VAL A 61 9.37 -3.19 -7.47
CA VAL A 61 8.80 -2.36 -8.54
C VAL A 61 9.63 -1.11 -8.83
N VAL A 62 9.80 -0.83 -10.13
CA VAL A 62 10.48 0.34 -10.68
C VAL A 62 9.50 1.22 -11.43
N GLY A 63 9.47 2.51 -11.10
CA GLY A 63 8.58 3.49 -11.73
C GLY A 63 8.53 4.80 -10.96
N VAL A 64 7.34 5.36 -10.82
CA VAL A 64 7.04 6.58 -10.05
C VAL A 64 5.86 6.32 -9.08
N PRO A 65 5.65 7.16 -8.04
CA PRO A 65 4.52 7.00 -7.12
C PRO A 65 3.18 6.92 -7.88
N PHE A 66 2.35 5.94 -7.51
CA PHE A 66 1.00 5.68 -8.08
C PHE A 66 0.96 5.49 -9.61
N GLY A 67 2.09 5.12 -10.24
CA GLY A 67 2.19 4.89 -11.68
C GLY A 67 1.23 3.79 -12.19
N MET A 68 0.83 3.90 -13.46
CA MET A 68 -0.04 2.90 -14.11
C MET A 68 0.64 1.53 -14.14
N THR A 69 1.81 1.46 -14.80
CA THR A 69 2.56 0.20 -14.98
C THR A 69 3.84 0.22 -14.15
N GLY A 70 4.01 -0.80 -13.30
CA GLY A 70 5.23 -1.03 -12.55
C GLY A 70 6.17 -1.98 -13.29
N TRP A 71 7.47 -1.67 -13.37
CA TRP A 71 8.45 -2.52 -14.04
C TRP A 71 9.20 -3.40 -13.04
N THR A 72 9.32 -4.69 -13.32
CA THR A 72 9.94 -5.66 -12.38
C THR A 72 10.70 -6.77 -13.11
N PRO A 73 11.77 -7.35 -12.52
CA PRO A 73 12.14 -8.72 -12.84
C PRO A 73 10.97 -9.68 -12.64
N GLU A 74 10.90 -10.71 -13.47
CA GLU A 74 9.90 -11.78 -13.39
C GLU A 74 10.60 -13.10 -13.02
N THR A 75 10.19 -13.73 -11.92
CA THR A 75 10.58 -15.11 -11.56
C THR A 75 9.40 -16.08 -11.70
N ARG A 76 8.16 -15.57 -11.71
CA ARG A 76 6.91 -16.31 -11.93
C ARG A 76 6.18 -15.75 -13.14
N SER A 77 6.00 -16.57 -14.18
CA SER A 77 5.64 -16.11 -15.53
C SER A 77 4.14 -15.99 -15.83
N ASP A 78 3.26 -16.37 -14.91
CA ASP A 78 1.80 -16.27 -15.07
C ASP A 78 1.20 -15.05 -14.34
N GLU A 79 -0.10 -14.87 -14.50
CA GLU A 79 -0.94 -13.90 -13.77
C GLU A 79 -1.84 -14.65 -12.75
N ALA A 80 -1.28 -15.62 -12.00
CA ALA A 80 -2.07 -16.41 -11.05
C ALA A 80 -2.50 -15.61 -9.80
N LYS A 81 -3.61 -16.03 -9.17
CA LYS A 81 -4.08 -15.43 -7.91
C LYS A 81 -3.10 -15.75 -6.78
N CYS A 82 -2.73 -14.75 -5.98
CA CYS A 82 -1.80 -14.85 -4.84
C CYS A 82 -0.39 -15.32 -5.26
N VAL A 83 0.05 -14.96 -6.47
CA VAL A 83 1.40 -15.20 -6.98
C VAL A 83 1.98 -13.88 -7.50
N ALA A 84 2.84 -13.25 -6.70
CA ALA A 84 3.58 -12.06 -7.10
C ALA A 84 4.54 -12.38 -8.27
N PRO A 85 4.86 -11.41 -9.15
CA PRO A 85 5.71 -11.65 -10.32
C PRO A 85 7.18 -11.99 -9.96
N TYR A 86 7.61 -11.68 -8.74
CA TYR A 86 8.96 -11.92 -8.22
C TYR A 86 8.89 -12.47 -6.78
N TYR A 87 9.68 -13.50 -6.49
CA TYR A 87 9.99 -13.91 -5.11
C TYR A 87 11.50 -13.98 -4.90
N TYR A 88 11.99 -13.43 -3.80
CA TYR A 88 13.42 -13.32 -3.49
C TYR A 88 14.15 -14.67 -3.48
N ASN A 89 13.47 -15.75 -3.06
CA ASN A 89 14.09 -17.08 -2.98
C ASN A 89 14.20 -17.81 -4.35
N ASP A 90 13.67 -17.23 -5.43
CA ASP A 90 13.80 -17.83 -6.76
C ASP A 90 15.17 -17.53 -7.39
N THR A 91 15.79 -18.56 -7.97
CA THR A 91 17.17 -18.49 -8.50
C THR A 91 17.26 -18.26 -10.01
N LYS A 92 16.13 -17.93 -10.66
CA LYS A 92 16.07 -17.65 -12.10
C LYS A 92 15.09 -16.53 -12.44
N ILE A 93 15.40 -15.77 -13.49
CA ILE A 93 14.52 -14.76 -14.08
C ILE A 93 13.99 -15.30 -15.43
N THR A 94 12.66 -15.29 -15.60
CA THR A 94 11.92 -15.70 -16.82
C THR A 94 11.72 -14.55 -17.81
N GLY A 95 11.85 -13.30 -17.34
CA GLY A 95 11.75 -12.08 -18.14
C GLY A 95 11.69 -10.81 -17.28
N PHE A 96 11.27 -9.70 -17.89
CA PHE A 96 11.02 -8.44 -17.18
C PHE A 96 9.63 -7.95 -17.57
N ARG A 97 8.76 -7.76 -16.57
CA ARG A 97 7.33 -7.52 -16.74
C ARG A 97 6.99 -6.04 -16.53
N GLY A 98 6.17 -5.49 -17.42
CA GLY A 98 5.32 -4.34 -17.12
C GLY A 98 4.05 -4.85 -16.45
N SER A 99 4.01 -4.77 -15.12
CA SER A 99 3.05 -5.44 -14.25
C SER A 99 2.00 -4.46 -13.70
N HIS A 100 0.82 -5.01 -13.41
CA HIS A 100 -0.28 -4.35 -12.70
C HIS A 100 -0.67 -5.13 -11.43
N TRP A 101 0.27 -5.90 -10.86
CA TRP A 101 0.11 -6.51 -9.54
C TRP A 101 -0.23 -5.44 -8.49
N LEU A 102 -1.26 -5.71 -7.67
CA LEU A 102 -1.60 -4.89 -6.51
C LEU A 102 -0.66 -5.29 -5.36
N SER A 103 0.40 -4.48 -5.16
CA SER A 103 1.47 -4.79 -4.22
C SER A 103 0.93 -5.17 -2.84
N GLY A 104 1.40 -6.29 -2.32
CA GLY A 104 1.02 -6.77 -1.01
C GLY A 104 -0.28 -7.54 -0.91
N SER A 105 -1.12 -7.58 -1.96
CA SER A 105 -2.47 -8.15 -1.86
C SER A 105 -2.59 -9.50 -2.56
N CYS A 106 -3.46 -10.39 -2.05
CA CYS A 106 -3.73 -11.72 -2.60
C CYS A 106 -4.59 -11.65 -3.90
N THR A 107 -4.24 -10.79 -4.85
CA THR A 107 -4.97 -10.56 -6.11
C THR A 107 -4.38 -11.37 -7.27
N GLN A 108 -4.70 -11.04 -8.52
CA GLN A 108 -3.95 -11.47 -9.70
C GLN A 108 -3.27 -10.26 -10.34
N ASP A 109 -2.15 -10.47 -11.02
CA ASP A 109 -1.66 -9.52 -12.04
C ASP A 109 -2.68 -9.46 -13.20
N TYR A 110 -2.60 -8.45 -14.06
CA TYR A 110 -3.51 -8.34 -15.19
C TYR A 110 -2.99 -7.46 -16.30
N GLY A 111 -3.34 -7.79 -17.56
CA GLY A 111 -3.02 -6.92 -18.70
C GLY A 111 -1.51 -6.71 -18.90
N SER A 112 -0.68 -7.54 -18.28
CA SER A 112 0.77 -7.35 -18.24
C SER A 112 1.46 -7.87 -19.50
N VAL A 113 2.69 -7.41 -19.72
CA VAL A 113 3.56 -7.85 -20.82
C VAL A 113 4.99 -8.05 -20.32
N THR A 114 5.57 -9.20 -20.66
CA THR A 114 6.94 -9.58 -20.33
C THR A 114 7.85 -9.50 -21.55
N VAL A 115 9.00 -8.85 -21.38
CA VAL A 115 10.09 -8.79 -22.36
C VAL A 115 11.30 -9.55 -21.82
N MET A 116 11.84 -10.50 -22.59
CA MET A 116 13.00 -11.30 -22.22
C MET A 116 14.08 -11.30 -23.31
N PRO A 117 15.22 -10.60 -23.10
CA PRO A 117 16.38 -10.69 -23.96
C PRO A 117 17.14 -12.02 -23.77
N THR A 118 17.58 -12.65 -24.87
CA THR A 118 18.33 -13.92 -24.83
C THR A 118 19.48 -13.95 -25.84
N VAL A 119 20.43 -14.85 -25.63
CA VAL A 119 21.59 -15.06 -26.51
C VAL A 119 21.67 -16.52 -26.97
N GLY A 120 21.82 -16.72 -28.28
CA GLY A 120 21.98 -18.03 -28.90
C GLY A 120 20.66 -18.60 -29.43
N GLU A 121 20.35 -19.83 -29.04
CA GLU A 121 19.17 -20.57 -29.46
C GLU A 121 17.87 -19.90 -28.98
N LEU A 122 16.86 -19.84 -29.84
CA LEU A 122 15.55 -19.30 -29.50
C LEU A 122 14.76 -20.34 -28.69
N LYS A 123 14.49 -20.02 -27.43
CA LYS A 123 13.64 -20.82 -26.52
C LYS A 123 12.50 -19.93 -26.04
N VAL A 124 11.25 -20.34 -26.29
CA VAL A 124 10.08 -19.48 -26.03
C VAL A 124 9.39 -19.76 -24.70
N SER A 125 9.50 -20.98 -24.17
CA SER A 125 8.98 -21.31 -22.83
C SER A 125 9.71 -20.47 -21.76
N PRO A 126 8.99 -19.89 -20.77
CA PRO A 126 9.59 -19.26 -19.60
C PRO A 126 10.64 -20.14 -18.92
N GLU A 127 10.32 -21.42 -18.73
CA GLU A 127 11.14 -22.41 -18.02
C GLU A 127 12.46 -22.73 -18.76
N LEU A 128 12.42 -22.73 -20.09
CA LEU A 128 13.54 -23.01 -20.99
C LEU A 128 14.35 -21.75 -21.38
N ARG A 129 13.74 -20.56 -21.28
CA ARG A 129 14.41 -19.25 -21.47
C ARG A 129 14.92 -18.62 -20.17
N ALA A 130 14.55 -19.18 -19.02
CA ALA A 130 14.92 -18.66 -17.71
C ALA A 130 16.44 -18.70 -17.51
N SER A 131 17.04 -17.54 -17.22
CA SER A 131 18.46 -17.44 -16.85
C SER A 131 18.61 -17.48 -15.34
N ARG A 132 19.66 -18.15 -14.85
CA ARG A 132 20.17 -17.92 -13.49
C ARG A 132 20.61 -16.45 -13.33
N PHE A 133 20.51 -15.97 -12.11
CA PHE A 133 21.04 -14.70 -11.64
C PHE A 133 21.49 -14.87 -10.19
N GLN A 134 22.08 -13.82 -9.61
CA GLN A 134 22.51 -13.79 -8.21
C GLN A 134 22.21 -12.40 -7.63
N HIS A 135 21.67 -12.31 -6.41
CA HIS A 135 21.39 -11.00 -5.76
C HIS A 135 22.65 -10.12 -5.61
N ALA A 136 23.85 -10.71 -5.61
CA ALA A 136 25.13 -9.99 -5.62
C ALA A 136 25.41 -9.23 -6.94
N SER A 137 24.64 -9.50 -8.00
CA SER A 137 24.63 -8.75 -9.26
C SER A 137 23.38 -7.86 -9.43
N GLU A 138 22.42 -7.94 -8.48
CA GLU A 138 21.22 -7.11 -8.50
C GLU A 138 21.50 -5.73 -7.87
N VAL A 139 20.91 -4.71 -8.46
CA VAL A 139 20.76 -3.38 -7.86
C VAL A 139 19.28 -3.03 -7.94
N MET A 140 18.65 -2.78 -6.80
CA MET A 140 17.22 -2.43 -6.71
C MET A 140 17.05 -1.05 -6.10
N SER A 141 16.12 -0.26 -6.65
CA SER A 141 15.69 1.04 -6.13
C SER A 141 14.38 1.46 -6.81
N PRO A 142 13.55 2.32 -6.20
CA PRO A 142 12.24 2.71 -6.76
C PRO A 142 12.24 3.27 -8.19
N SER A 143 13.38 3.79 -8.66
CA SER A 143 13.56 4.39 -9.99
C SER A 143 14.49 3.62 -10.93
N TYR A 144 15.09 2.51 -10.48
CA TYR A 144 16.06 1.75 -11.25
C TYR A 144 16.28 0.33 -10.72
N TYR A 145 16.23 -0.65 -11.61
CA TYR A 145 16.64 -2.04 -11.36
C TYR A 145 17.77 -2.42 -12.33
N SER A 146 18.70 -3.29 -11.91
CA SER A 146 19.69 -3.90 -12.81
C SER A 146 20.11 -5.27 -12.32
N VAL A 147 20.44 -6.18 -13.25
CA VAL A 147 20.89 -7.55 -12.95
C VAL A 147 21.80 -8.11 -14.03
N HIS A 148 22.70 -9.03 -13.67
CA HIS A 148 23.43 -9.87 -14.61
C HIS A 148 22.73 -11.22 -14.80
N LEU A 149 22.55 -11.65 -16.05
CA LEU A 149 21.92 -12.93 -16.40
C LEU A 149 22.99 -13.94 -16.83
N ASP A 150 23.33 -14.85 -15.92
CA ASP A 150 24.48 -15.78 -16.02
C ASP A 150 24.45 -16.69 -17.26
N ASP A 151 23.28 -17.19 -17.67
CA ASP A 151 23.16 -18.14 -18.79
C ASP A 151 23.33 -17.49 -20.17
N TYR A 152 23.18 -16.16 -20.25
CA TYR A 152 23.27 -15.40 -21.50
C TYR A 152 24.42 -14.37 -21.52
N ASN A 153 25.09 -14.14 -20.39
CA ASN A 153 26.11 -13.10 -20.21
C ASN A 153 25.58 -11.72 -20.64
N LEU A 154 24.41 -11.36 -20.10
CA LEU A 154 23.70 -10.09 -20.36
C LEU A 154 23.74 -9.21 -19.11
N GLN A 155 23.95 -7.91 -19.29
CA GLN A 155 23.48 -6.94 -18.30
C GLN A 155 22.11 -6.40 -18.73
N ILE A 156 21.16 -6.40 -17.79
CA ILE A 156 19.87 -5.74 -17.93
C ILE A 156 19.79 -4.56 -16.96
N GLU A 157 19.18 -3.47 -17.41
CA GLU A 157 18.89 -2.27 -16.62
C GLU A 157 17.46 -1.80 -16.97
N LEU A 158 16.65 -1.44 -15.98
CA LEU A 158 15.27 -0.95 -16.11
C LEU A 158 15.11 0.44 -15.50
N ALA A 159 14.27 1.27 -16.11
CA ALA A 159 13.77 2.53 -15.55
C ALA A 159 12.34 2.78 -16.05
N GLY A 160 11.48 3.38 -15.22
CA GLY A 160 10.06 3.58 -15.51
C GLY A 160 9.60 5.03 -15.39
N THR A 161 8.47 5.32 -16.03
CA THR A 161 7.69 6.57 -15.90
C THR A 161 6.30 6.23 -15.33
N THR A 162 5.23 6.97 -15.66
CA THR A 162 3.87 6.66 -15.22
C THR A 162 3.26 5.57 -16.09
N ARG A 163 3.47 5.63 -17.41
CA ARG A 163 2.81 4.79 -18.44
C ARG A 163 3.77 4.22 -19.49
N ALA A 164 5.07 4.33 -19.23
CA ALA A 164 6.11 3.80 -20.10
C ALA A 164 7.32 3.33 -19.28
N GLY A 165 8.21 2.58 -19.93
CA GLY A 165 9.47 2.15 -19.37
C GLY A 165 10.52 1.83 -20.42
N MET A 166 11.78 1.95 -19.98
CA MET A 166 12.95 1.68 -20.80
C MET A 166 13.72 0.49 -20.23
N MET A 167 14.11 -0.43 -21.11
CA MET A 167 15.08 -1.48 -20.81
C MET A 167 16.38 -1.18 -21.58
N ARG A 168 17.47 -0.98 -20.85
CA ARG A 168 18.82 -0.91 -21.42
C ARG A 168 19.48 -2.29 -21.29
N ILE A 169 19.85 -2.86 -22.42
CA ILE A 169 20.44 -4.20 -22.53
C ILE A 169 21.88 -4.04 -22.97
N THR A 170 22.82 -4.69 -22.30
CA THR A 170 24.20 -4.86 -22.79
C THR A 170 24.45 -6.32 -23.14
N PHE A 171 24.40 -6.62 -24.45
CA PHE A 171 24.66 -7.93 -25.03
C PHE A 171 26.16 -8.27 -25.10
N PRO A 172 26.53 -9.57 -25.11
CA PRO A 172 27.88 -10.00 -25.42
C PRO A 172 28.28 -9.68 -26.89
N ARG A 173 29.58 -9.76 -27.16
CA ARG A 173 30.15 -9.46 -28.50
C ARG A 173 29.71 -10.44 -29.58
N THR A 174 29.39 -11.67 -29.21
CA THR A 174 29.07 -12.79 -30.11
C THR A 174 27.76 -13.46 -29.69
N GLY A 175 27.20 -14.29 -30.58
CA GLY A 175 25.93 -14.99 -30.38
C GLY A 175 24.75 -14.29 -31.01
N ARG A 176 23.71 -15.07 -31.35
CA ARG A 176 22.44 -14.57 -31.91
C ARG A 176 21.68 -13.82 -30.83
N ARG A 177 21.41 -12.52 -31.00
CA ARG A 177 20.73 -11.68 -30.01
C ARG A 177 19.23 -11.67 -30.28
N ASN A 178 18.43 -12.19 -29.36
CA ASN A 178 16.97 -12.21 -29.49
C ASN A 178 16.32 -11.33 -28.41
N LEU A 179 15.16 -10.76 -28.72
CA LEU A 179 14.19 -10.24 -27.77
C LEU A 179 12.92 -11.07 -27.93
N LEU A 180 12.38 -11.57 -26.82
CA LEU A 180 11.10 -12.25 -26.75
C LEU A 180 10.09 -11.31 -26.08
N ILE A 181 8.89 -11.24 -26.64
CA ILE A 181 7.78 -10.42 -26.18
C ILE A 181 6.59 -11.35 -25.94
N GLU A 182 6.15 -11.47 -24.69
CA GLU A 182 5.05 -12.31 -24.28
C GLU A 182 4.01 -11.45 -23.55
N PRO A 183 2.84 -11.18 -24.17
CA PRO A 183 1.66 -10.77 -23.40
C PRO A 183 1.34 -11.90 -22.43
N ASN A 184 1.17 -11.63 -21.14
CA ASN A 184 0.98 -12.66 -20.10
C ASN A 184 -0.45 -13.26 -20.09
N VAL A 185 -0.97 -13.53 -21.28
CA VAL A 185 -2.37 -13.86 -21.55
C VAL A 185 -2.79 -15.20 -20.96
N ARG A 186 -4.05 -15.27 -20.53
CA ARG A 186 -4.71 -16.54 -20.25
C ARG A 186 -4.86 -17.38 -21.53
N PRO A 187 -4.81 -18.72 -21.43
CA PRO A 187 -4.90 -19.62 -22.59
C PRO A 187 -6.06 -19.30 -23.54
N GLY A 188 -5.74 -19.20 -24.82
CA GLY A 188 -6.68 -18.94 -25.90
C GLY A 188 -6.95 -17.46 -26.21
N GLN A 189 -6.35 -16.51 -25.49
CA GLN A 189 -6.62 -15.07 -25.61
C GLN A 189 -5.44 -14.25 -26.14
N GLY A 190 -5.67 -12.96 -26.40
CA GLY A 190 -4.64 -11.95 -26.66
C GLY A 190 -4.15 -11.82 -28.09
N PHE A 191 -3.17 -10.93 -28.28
CA PHE A 191 -2.62 -10.57 -29.59
C PHE A 191 -1.20 -10.01 -29.48
N VAL A 192 -0.38 -10.27 -30.51
CA VAL A 192 0.92 -9.64 -30.75
C VAL A 192 1.18 -9.49 -32.25
N GLU A 193 1.82 -8.39 -32.65
CA GLU A 193 2.19 -8.05 -34.03
C GLU A 193 3.61 -7.49 -34.08
N VAL A 194 4.47 -8.04 -34.94
CA VAL A 194 5.79 -7.52 -35.29
C VAL A 194 5.70 -6.68 -36.57
N ARG A 195 6.16 -5.43 -36.48
CA ARG A 195 6.29 -4.48 -37.57
C ARG A 195 7.77 -4.26 -37.89
N PRO A 196 8.43 -5.21 -38.57
CA PRO A 196 9.89 -5.19 -38.74
C PRO A 196 10.40 -3.99 -39.57
N LYS A 197 9.51 -3.31 -40.32
CA LYS A 197 9.83 -2.10 -41.09
C LYS A 197 9.93 -0.83 -40.23
N THR A 198 9.27 -0.77 -39.09
CA THR A 198 9.28 0.39 -38.17
C THR A 198 10.09 0.14 -36.90
N GLY A 199 10.52 -1.10 -36.65
CA GLY A 199 11.23 -1.50 -35.42
C GLY A 199 10.28 -1.71 -34.23
N GLU A 200 9.00 -1.98 -34.50
CA GLU A 200 7.95 -2.00 -33.47
C GLU A 200 7.39 -3.41 -33.26
N ILE A 201 6.98 -3.69 -32.02
CA ILE A 201 6.15 -4.83 -31.65
C ILE A 201 4.98 -4.28 -30.84
N VAL A 202 3.74 -4.58 -31.22
CA VAL A 202 2.54 -4.16 -30.48
C VAL A 202 1.73 -5.37 -30.06
N GLY A 203 0.82 -5.21 -29.10
CA GLY A 203 -0.09 -6.28 -28.70
C GLY A 203 -1.06 -5.86 -27.62
N TYR A 204 -1.82 -6.86 -27.13
CA TYR A 204 -2.69 -6.68 -25.98
C TYR A 204 -2.87 -7.98 -25.18
N ASN A 205 -3.05 -7.81 -23.86
CA ASN A 205 -3.44 -8.84 -22.92
C ASN A 205 -4.85 -8.53 -22.34
N PRO A 206 -5.91 -9.27 -22.71
CA PRO A 206 -7.27 -9.02 -22.23
C PRO A 206 -7.43 -9.28 -20.75
N VAL A 207 -8.02 -8.32 -20.04
CA VAL A 207 -8.23 -8.42 -18.60
C VAL A 207 -9.50 -9.22 -18.32
N VAL A 208 -9.41 -10.12 -17.34
CA VAL A 208 -10.56 -10.88 -16.80
C VAL A 208 -10.69 -10.65 -15.30
N ARG A 209 -11.92 -10.75 -14.80
CA ARG A 209 -12.24 -10.59 -13.37
C ARG A 209 -11.87 -11.85 -12.58
N ILE A 210 -11.55 -11.67 -11.30
CA ILE A 210 -11.70 -12.70 -10.25
C ILE A 210 -12.75 -12.22 -9.23
N TYR A 211 -12.97 -12.96 -8.15
CA TYR A 211 -14.08 -12.74 -7.20
C TYR A 211 -15.45 -12.81 -7.91
N GLN A 212 -16.42 -11.94 -7.63
CA GLN A 212 -17.69 -11.99 -8.34
C GLN A 212 -17.49 -11.66 -9.82
N GLY A 213 -18.04 -12.53 -10.68
CA GLY A 213 -17.73 -12.53 -12.11
C GLY A 213 -16.43 -13.22 -12.49
N ALA A 214 -15.81 -14.04 -11.62
CA ALA A 214 -14.58 -14.77 -11.92
C ALA A 214 -14.58 -15.44 -13.31
N GLY A 215 -13.54 -15.15 -14.10
CA GLY A 215 -13.37 -15.68 -15.46
C GLY A 215 -14.16 -14.95 -16.55
N LYS A 216 -15.07 -14.02 -16.21
CA LYS A 216 -15.65 -13.09 -17.18
C LYS A 216 -14.60 -12.08 -17.65
N PRO A 217 -14.67 -11.59 -18.91
CA PRO A 217 -13.92 -10.41 -19.34
C PRO A 217 -14.22 -9.20 -18.45
N ALA A 218 -13.23 -8.34 -18.26
CA ALA A 218 -13.35 -7.04 -17.58
C ALA A 218 -13.76 -5.90 -18.55
N GLY A 219 -13.89 -6.19 -19.84
CA GLY A 219 -14.27 -5.21 -20.87
C GLY A 219 -13.11 -4.39 -21.45
N PHE A 220 -11.87 -4.60 -21.01
CA PHE A 220 -10.68 -3.90 -21.52
C PHE A 220 -9.46 -4.84 -21.61
N SER A 221 -8.34 -4.33 -22.14
CA SER A 221 -7.06 -5.03 -22.20
C SER A 221 -5.93 -4.11 -21.73
N GLY A 222 -4.83 -4.68 -21.25
CA GLY A 222 -3.55 -3.98 -21.25
C GLY A 222 -2.99 -3.99 -22.67
N TYR A 223 -2.86 -2.82 -23.28
CA TYR A 223 -2.27 -2.61 -24.60
C TYR A 223 -0.82 -2.16 -24.45
N PHE A 224 0.05 -2.58 -25.38
CA PHE A 224 1.44 -2.16 -25.37
C PHE A 224 1.99 -1.87 -26.77
N VAL A 225 3.02 -1.01 -26.79
CA VAL A 225 3.91 -0.80 -27.94
C VAL A 225 5.37 -0.82 -27.47
N ILE A 226 6.16 -1.69 -28.07
CA ILE A 226 7.60 -1.82 -27.88
C ILE A 226 8.29 -1.26 -29.11
N LYS A 227 9.23 -0.32 -28.93
CA LYS A 227 10.00 0.30 -30.02
C LYS A 227 11.49 0.06 -29.86
N LEU A 228 12.14 -0.28 -30.98
CA LEU A 228 13.58 -0.53 -31.14
C LEU A 228 14.14 0.46 -32.17
N ARG A 229 15.41 0.84 -32.03
CA ARG A 229 16.13 1.63 -33.06
C ARG A 229 16.99 0.75 -33.97
N GLU A 230 17.23 -0.47 -33.53
CA GLU A 230 18.13 -1.46 -34.10
C GLU A 230 17.43 -2.30 -35.19
N PRO A 231 18.09 -2.58 -36.33
CA PRO A 231 17.47 -3.33 -37.41
C PRO A 231 17.22 -4.80 -37.04
N ILE A 232 16.00 -5.26 -37.31
CA ILE A 232 15.55 -6.64 -37.11
C ILE A 232 16.00 -7.49 -38.30
N GLN A 233 16.75 -8.56 -38.04
CA GLN A 233 17.29 -9.47 -39.06
C GLN A 233 16.40 -10.72 -39.29
N ASP A 234 15.75 -11.22 -38.24
CA ASP A 234 14.84 -12.37 -38.27
C ASP A 234 13.74 -12.12 -37.22
N PHE A 235 12.54 -12.66 -37.43
CA PHE A 235 11.40 -12.46 -36.54
C PHE A 235 10.36 -13.57 -36.73
N GLY A 236 9.42 -13.68 -35.81
CA GLY A 236 8.28 -14.58 -35.91
C GLY A 236 7.43 -14.56 -34.64
N THR A 237 6.47 -15.47 -34.58
CA THR A 237 5.59 -15.65 -33.42
C THR A 237 5.61 -17.09 -32.91
N TRP A 238 5.03 -17.34 -31.73
CA TRP A 238 4.82 -18.69 -31.21
C TRP A 238 3.39 -18.95 -30.72
N CYS A 239 3.03 -20.23 -30.75
CA CYS A 239 1.80 -20.78 -30.21
C CYS A 239 2.17 -21.98 -29.31
N GLY A 240 2.07 -21.81 -27.99
CA GLY A 240 2.64 -22.74 -27.00
C GLY A 240 4.18 -22.74 -27.07
N GLU A 241 4.73 -23.75 -27.74
CA GLU A 241 6.17 -23.87 -28.04
C GLU A 241 6.48 -23.86 -29.55
N ALA A 242 5.46 -24.01 -30.41
CA ALA A 242 5.64 -24.03 -31.85
C ALA A 242 5.93 -22.60 -32.36
N THR A 243 7.09 -22.41 -33.00
CA THR A 243 7.50 -21.11 -33.57
C THR A 243 7.23 -21.05 -35.07
N THR A 244 6.67 -19.94 -35.54
CA THR A 244 6.42 -19.68 -36.96
C THR A 244 7.30 -18.52 -37.44
N LYS A 245 8.35 -18.86 -38.20
CA LYS A 245 9.28 -17.86 -38.77
C LYS A 245 8.57 -16.93 -39.74
N HIS A 246 8.90 -15.64 -39.67
CA HIS A 246 8.36 -14.56 -40.48
C HIS A 246 6.83 -14.37 -40.40
N ALA A 247 6.14 -15.05 -39.47
CA ALA A 247 4.79 -14.68 -39.09
C ALA A 247 4.83 -13.30 -38.43
N GLN A 248 4.10 -12.35 -38.98
CA GLN A 248 4.02 -10.99 -38.43
C GLN A 248 3.09 -10.88 -37.23
N GLN A 249 2.18 -11.82 -37.01
CA GLN A 249 1.18 -11.72 -35.94
C GLN A 249 0.80 -13.08 -35.37
N GLN A 250 0.32 -13.08 -34.13
CA GLN A 250 -0.37 -14.18 -33.49
C GLN A 250 -1.47 -13.62 -32.59
N GLY A 251 -2.61 -14.31 -32.53
CA GLY A 251 -3.71 -13.95 -31.64
C GLY A 251 -4.37 -15.17 -30.99
N SER A 252 -5.58 -14.94 -30.49
CA SER A 252 -6.47 -15.89 -29.83
C SER A 252 -6.51 -17.30 -30.47
N GLY A 253 -6.75 -18.31 -29.63
CA GLY A 253 -6.70 -19.73 -29.98
C GLY A 253 -5.40 -20.45 -29.59
N CYS A 254 -4.41 -19.74 -29.04
CA CYS A 254 -3.14 -20.31 -28.56
C CYS A 254 -3.07 -20.35 -27.02
N ASN A 255 -2.60 -21.47 -26.45
CA ASN A 255 -2.52 -21.65 -24.99
C ASN A 255 -1.51 -20.71 -24.29
N ARG A 256 -0.50 -20.27 -25.04
CA ARG A 256 0.42 -19.16 -24.72
C ARG A 256 0.88 -18.60 -26.06
N LEU A 257 1.04 -17.29 -26.19
CA LEU A 257 1.47 -16.66 -27.44
C LEU A 257 2.48 -15.55 -27.20
N GLY A 258 3.25 -15.23 -28.23
CA GLY A 258 4.19 -14.12 -28.19
C GLY A 258 4.95 -13.98 -29.51
N ALA A 259 5.83 -12.99 -29.55
CA ALA A 259 6.64 -12.64 -30.70
C ALA A 259 8.12 -12.58 -30.34
N TYR A 260 8.98 -12.98 -31.28
CA TYR A 260 10.42 -12.79 -31.15
C TYR A 260 10.95 -11.91 -32.29
N VAL A 261 11.98 -11.14 -31.98
CA VAL A 261 12.85 -10.49 -32.96
C VAL A 261 14.30 -10.85 -32.68
N THR A 262 15.07 -11.03 -33.74
CA THR A 262 16.52 -11.20 -33.68
C THR A 262 17.16 -9.97 -34.27
N LEU A 263 18.00 -9.31 -33.47
CA LEU A 263 18.70 -8.08 -33.87
C LEU A 263 19.83 -8.41 -34.84
N ALA A 264 20.09 -7.52 -35.80
CA ALA A 264 21.12 -7.77 -36.80
C ALA A 264 22.53 -7.84 -36.20
N ASN A 265 23.41 -8.67 -36.79
CA ASN A 265 24.78 -8.89 -36.31
C ASN A 265 25.65 -7.61 -36.15
N ASN A 266 25.33 -6.52 -36.85
CA ASN A 266 26.01 -5.22 -36.77
C ASN A 266 25.44 -4.27 -35.70
N THR A 267 24.42 -4.69 -34.95
CA THR A 267 23.83 -3.95 -33.83
C THR A 267 24.88 -3.66 -32.74
N PRO A 268 24.90 -2.47 -32.11
CA PRO A 268 25.75 -2.20 -30.96
C PRO A 268 25.55 -3.22 -29.82
N GLN A 269 26.55 -3.40 -28.95
CA GLN A 269 26.39 -4.25 -27.76
C GLN A 269 25.31 -3.69 -26.81
N ARG A 270 25.23 -2.37 -26.67
CA ARG A 270 24.22 -1.68 -25.87
C ARG A 270 23.02 -1.32 -26.74
N VAL A 271 21.84 -1.78 -26.34
CA VAL A 271 20.54 -1.61 -27.03
C VAL A 271 19.55 -0.96 -26.05
N ILE A 272 18.64 -0.15 -26.58
CA ILE A 272 17.58 0.51 -25.81
C ILE A 272 16.23 0.05 -26.34
N VAL A 273 15.50 -0.68 -25.51
CA VAL A 273 14.10 -1.04 -25.76
C VAL A 273 13.22 -0.02 -25.03
N ARG A 274 12.24 0.53 -25.73
CA ARG A 274 11.23 1.45 -25.19
C ARG A 274 9.87 0.79 -25.18
N ILE A 275 9.10 0.94 -24.11
CA ILE A 275 7.83 0.24 -23.93
C ILE A 275 6.78 1.24 -23.42
N GLY A 276 5.70 1.43 -24.18
CA GLY A 276 4.52 2.18 -23.76
C GLY A 276 3.38 1.24 -23.41
N THR A 277 2.59 1.58 -22.40
CA THR A 277 1.38 0.87 -22.00
C THR A 277 0.16 1.79 -22.03
N SER A 278 -1.03 1.20 -22.13
CA SER A 278 -2.32 1.87 -22.00
C SER A 278 -3.38 0.82 -21.68
N PHE A 279 -4.46 1.20 -20.99
CA PHE A 279 -5.63 0.33 -20.83
C PHE A 279 -6.70 0.52 -21.90
N THR A 280 -6.57 1.49 -22.80
CA THR A 280 -7.64 1.87 -23.76
C THR A 280 -7.31 1.47 -25.20
N SER A 281 -6.07 1.66 -25.67
CA SER A 281 -5.68 1.24 -27.02
C SER A 281 -4.16 1.22 -27.26
N ILE A 282 -3.74 0.50 -28.31
CA ILE A 282 -2.35 0.55 -28.84
C ILE A 282 -1.97 2.00 -29.24
N ALA A 283 -2.94 2.79 -29.71
CA ALA A 283 -2.71 4.17 -30.14
C ALA A 283 -2.47 5.13 -28.97
N GLU A 284 -3.11 4.91 -27.81
CA GLU A 284 -2.78 5.63 -26.58
C GLU A 284 -1.47 5.12 -25.96
N ALA A 285 -1.17 3.81 -26.02
CA ALA A 285 0.13 3.30 -25.58
C ALA A 285 1.29 3.98 -26.33
N GLU A 286 1.10 4.30 -27.61
CA GLU A 286 2.05 5.10 -28.41
C GLU A 286 2.08 6.60 -28.03
N ARG A 287 0.94 7.20 -27.67
CA ARG A 287 0.89 8.60 -27.21
C ARG A 287 1.53 8.75 -25.84
N ASN A 288 1.21 7.88 -24.89
CA ASN A 288 1.84 7.78 -23.56
C ASN A 288 3.37 7.68 -23.69
N LEU A 289 3.86 6.75 -24.50
CA LEU A 289 5.29 6.57 -24.77
C LEU A 289 5.96 7.80 -25.38
N SER A 290 5.24 8.51 -26.26
CA SER A 290 5.74 9.71 -26.93
C SER A 290 5.75 10.94 -26.02
N ALA A 291 4.79 11.04 -25.09
CA ALA A 291 4.68 12.12 -24.12
C ALA A 291 5.70 11.97 -22.97
N GLU A 292 5.87 10.74 -22.43
CA GLU A 292 6.67 10.53 -21.23
C GLU A 292 8.18 10.32 -21.55
N GLU A 293 8.55 9.80 -22.73
CA GLU A 293 9.94 9.50 -23.12
C GLU A 293 10.42 10.10 -24.48
N PRO A 294 10.16 11.37 -24.83
CA PRO A 294 10.42 11.91 -26.17
C PRO A 294 11.85 11.67 -26.68
N ASP A 295 12.87 11.91 -25.85
CA ASP A 295 14.29 11.83 -26.24
C ASP A 295 14.85 10.41 -26.36
N SER A 296 14.13 9.38 -25.88
CA SER A 296 14.63 8.00 -25.77
C SER A 296 15.89 7.84 -24.89
N ASN A 297 16.05 8.65 -23.85
CA ASN A 297 17.25 8.67 -23.00
C ASN A 297 17.00 7.96 -21.65
N PHE A 298 17.53 6.74 -21.51
CA PHE A 298 17.40 5.90 -20.32
C PHE A 298 17.86 6.61 -19.03
N ASP A 299 19.03 7.25 -19.05
CA ASP A 299 19.57 7.91 -17.85
C ASP A 299 18.75 9.16 -17.48
N ALA A 300 18.12 9.82 -18.46
CA ALA A 300 17.20 10.92 -18.18
C ALA A 300 15.86 10.43 -17.56
N VAL A 301 15.32 9.30 -18.03
CA VAL A 301 14.12 8.67 -17.43
C VAL A 301 14.41 8.24 -16.00
N ARG A 302 15.50 7.48 -15.79
CA ARG A 302 15.98 7.10 -14.45
C ARG A 302 16.12 8.32 -13.54
N ASN A 303 16.86 9.34 -13.95
CA ASN A 303 17.14 10.50 -13.10
C ASN A 303 15.88 11.32 -12.81
N ARG A 304 14.89 11.33 -13.71
CA ARG A 304 13.58 11.96 -13.47
C ARG A 304 12.81 11.17 -12.40
N ALA A 305 12.71 9.85 -12.51
CA ALA A 305 12.06 9.01 -11.51
C ALA A 305 12.78 9.06 -10.14
N GLU A 306 14.12 9.08 -10.13
CA GLU A 306 14.93 9.25 -8.92
C GLU A 306 14.64 10.61 -8.24
N ALA A 307 14.48 11.69 -9.02
CA ALA A 307 14.08 13.00 -8.52
C ALA A 307 12.64 13.02 -7.98
N THR A 308 11.68 12.40 -8.68
CA THR A 308 10.29 12.27 -8.23
C THR A 308 10.20 11.53 -6.89
N TRP A 309 10.87 10.39 -6.75
CA TRP A 309 10.90 9.66 -5.48
C TRP A 309 11.62 10.43 -4.37
N ARG A 310 12.74 11.09 -4.65
CA ARG A 310 13.37 12.00 -3.66
C ARG A 310 12.42 13.08 -3.18
N GLN A 311 11.73 13.76 -4.09
CA GLN A 311 10.77 14.82 -3.74
C GLN A 311 9.61 14.28 -2.90
N TYR A 312 9.06 13.11 -3.26
CA TYR A 312 7.95 12.50 -2.57
C TYR A 312 8.35 12.02 -1.16
N LEU A 313 9.43 11.24 -1.04
CA LEU A 313 9.90 10.69 0.24
C LEU A 313 10.36 11.79 1.20
N SER A 314 10.91 12.90 0.67
CA SER A 314 11.29 14.07 1.46
C SER A 314 10.10 14.89 2.00
N ARG A 315 8.85 14.49 1.72
CA ARG A 315 7.68 15.02 2.45
C ARG A 315 7.71 14.66 3.94
N ILE A 316 8.46 13.63 4.34
CA ILE A 316 8.75 13.33 5.75
C ILE A 316 10.26 13.26 6.00
N GLU A 317 10.79 14.18 6.81
CA GLU A 317 12.13 14.10 7.40
C GLU A 317 12.07 13.36 8.74
N VAL A 318 13.04 12.47 9.01
CA VAL A 318 13.20 11.83 10.33
C VAL A 318 14.65 11.94 10.83
N GLU A 319 14.81 12.08 12.15
CA GLU A 319 16.11 12.08 12.83
C GLU A 319 16.12 11.06 13.97
N GLY A 320 17.28 10.43 14.20
CA GLY A 320 17.42 9.37 15.19
C GLY A 320 16.93 8.01 14.69
N GLY A 321 16.56 7.13 15.61
CA GLY A 321 16.35 5.70 15.32
C GLY A 321 17.65 4.98 14.88
N THR A 322 17.53 3.70 14.57
CA THR A 322 18.60 2.92 13.91
C THR A 322 18.52 3.08 12.38
N GLU A 323 19.60 2.75 11.67
CA GLU A 323 19.57 2.70 10.20
C GLU A 323 18.48 1.76 9.68
N ALA A 324 18.36 0.55 10.25
CA ALA A 324 17.30 -0.40 9.89
C ALA A 324 15.88 0.16 10.11
N GLN A 325 15.61 0.89 11.21
CA GLN A 325 14.30 1.54 11.42
C GLN A 325 14.03 2.62 10.36
N ARG A 326 15.06 3.33 9.89
CA ARG A 326 14.94 4.32 8.80
C ARG A 326 14.70 3.62 7.45
N THR A 327 15.35 2.48 7.20
CA THR A 327 15.12 1.64 6.02
C THR A 327 13.68 1.12 5.96
N ILE A 328 13.18 0.55 7.05
CA ILE A 328 11.79 0.07 7.14
C ILE A 328 10.82 1.24 6.94
N PHE A 329 11.05 2.38 7.60
CA PHE A 329 10.18 3.55 7.48
C PHE A 329 10.06 4.09 6.04
N TYR A 330 11.17 4.31 5.35
CA TYR A 330 11.13 4.84 3.98
C TYR A 330 10.69 3.79 2.95
N THR A 331 10.93 2.50 3.19
CA THR A 331 10.39 1.43 2.35
C THR A 331 8.88 1.28 2.52
N ALA A 332 8.38 1.40 3.75
CA ALA A 332 6.95 1.46 4.01
C ALA A 332 6.31 2.70 3.34
N LEU A 333 6.95 3.88 3.43
CA LEU A 333 6.46 5.06 2.70
C LEU A 333 6.48 4.87 1.17
N PHE A 334 7.42 4.08 0.63
CA PHE A 334 7.45 3.68 -0.78
C PHE A 334 6.27 2.76 -1.15
N HIS A 335 6.00 1.68 -0.39
CA HIS A 335 4.87 0.78 -0.66
C HIS A 335 3.51 1.49 -0.52
N ALA A 336 3.35 2.31 0.53
CA ALA A 336 2.20 3.19 0.75
C ALA A 336 2.10 4.35 -0.28
N SER A 337 2.81 4.24 -1.40
CA SER A 337 2.78 5.15 -2.54
C SER A 337 2.68 4.43 -3.90
N LEU A 338 2.25 3.16 -3.91
CA LEU A 338 2.09 2.35 -5.13
C LEU A 338 0.64 2.25 -5.62
N ALA A 339 -0.34 2.28 -4.71
CA ALA A 339 -1.77 2.15 -4.99
C ALA A 339 -2.59 3.15 -4.15
N PRO A 340 -3.84 3.49 -4.55
CA PRO A 340 -4.51 3.19 -5.82
C PRO A 340 -3.74 3.72 -7.04
N ARG A 341 -3.77 3.00 -8.16
CA ARG A 341 -2.92 3.34 -9.34
C ARG A 341 -3.65 4.27 -10.31
N ILE A 342 -2.90 5.05 -11.08
CA ILE A 342 -3.42 5.77 -12.26
C ILE A 342 -3.83 4.75 -13.34
N VAL A 343 -5.04 4.86 -13.90
CA VAL A 343 -5.50 4.05 -15.04
C VAL A 343 -6.00 4.86 -16.24
N SER A 344 -5.98 6.19 -16.16
CA SER A 344 -6.12 7.07 -17.34
C SER A 344 -4.82 7.16 -18.13
N ASP A 345 -4.94 7.25 -19.45
CA ASP A 345 -3.87 7.63 -20.38
C ASP A 345 -3.43 9.09 -20.18
N ALA A 346 -2.32 9.50 -20.81
CA ALA A 346 -1.69 10.80 -20.58
C ALA A 346 -2.48 11.99 -21.15
N ASP A 347 -3.50 11.75 -21.97
CA ASP A 347 -4.48 12.76 -22.38
C ASP A 347 -5.65 12.91 -21.38
N GLY A 348 -5.86 11.91 -20.52
CA GLY A 348 -6.99 11.79 -19.59
C GLY A 348 -7.99 10.67 -19.92
N THR A 349 -7.85 9.95 -21.04
CA THR A 349 -8.82 8.92 -21.48
C THR A 349 -8.70 7.63 -20.65
N TYR A 350 -9.83 7.01 -20.29
CA TYR A 350 -9.89 5.80 -19.44
C TYR A 350 -11.10 4.90 -19.75
N ASN A 351 -11.11 3.65 -19.26
CA ASN A 351 -12.27 2.74 -19.38
C ASN A 351 -13.32 3.03 -18.30
N GLY A 352 -14.59 3.21 -18.68
CA GLY A 352 -15.69 3.44 -17.75
C GLY A 352 -16.02 2.21 -16.89
N PHE A 353 -16.18 2.43 -15.59
CA PHE A 353 -16.38 1.40 -14.58
C PHE A 353 -17.67 0.61 -14.79
N ALA A 354 -17.56 -0.72 -14.77
CA ALA A 354 -18.63 -1.66 -15.11
C ALA A 354 -19.30 -1.41 -16.50
N GLY A 355 -18.65 -0.65 -17.39
CA GLY A 355 -19.23 -0.12 -18.63
C GLY A 355 -18.83 -0.83 -19.92
N GLU A 356 -18.41 -2.09 -19.86
CA GLU A 356 -18.05 -2.95 -21.03
C GLU A 356 -17.16 -2.26 -22.09
N GLY A 357 -16.07 -1.61 -21.66
CA GLY A 357 -15.10 -0.98 -22.58
C GLY A 357 -15.52 0.38 -23.14
N ARG A 358 -16.62 0.96 -22.66
CA ARG A 358 -16.99 2.35 -22.95
C ARG A 358 -15.89 3.29 -22.45
N LEU A 359 -15.27 4.06 -23.35
CA LEU A 359 -14.27 5.06 -22.96
C LEU A 359 -14.91 6.32 -22.34
N HIS A 360 -14.21 6.86 -21.35
CA HIS A 360 -14.47 8.09 -20.62
C HIS A 360 -13.19 8.94 -20.61
N HIS A 361 -13.26 10.18 -20.12
CA HIS A 361 -12.12 11.11 -20.11
C HIS A 361 -12.13 11.93 -18.80
N ALA A 362 -10.99 12.02 -18.14
CA ALA A 362 -10.81 12.78 -16.91
C ALA A 362 -10.77 14.30 -17.21
N PRO A 363 -11.08 15.18 -16.25
CA PRO A 363 -10.80 16.61 -16.38
C PRO A 363 -9.32 16.88 -16.69
N ALA A 364 -9.05 17.79 -17.63
CA ALA A 364 -7.68 18.08 -18.08
C ALA A 364 -6.78 18.50 -16.89
N GLY A 365 -5.65 17.80 -16.72
CA GLY A 365 -4.75 17.99 -15.59
C GLY A 365 -5.11 17.19 -14.32
N THR A 366 -6.02 16.21 -14.42
CA THR A 366 -6.30 15.22 -13.37
C THR A 366 -6.18 13.80 -13.93
N ASP A 367 -5.79 12.85 -13.09
CA ASP A 367 -5.75 11.43 -13.41
C ASP A 367 -6.99 10.72 -12.83
N TYR A 368 -7.42 9.64 -13.48
CA TYR A 368 -8.43 8.73 -12.96
C TYR A 368 -7.76 7.46 -12.43
N TYR A 369 -8.14 7.04 -11.22
CA TYR A 369 -7.48 5.99 -10.46
C TYR A 369 -8.33 4.70 -10.40
N ASP A 370 -7.72 3.53 -10.24
CA ASP A 370 -8.38 2.24 -9.91
C ASP A 370 -7.48 1.36 -9.01
N ASP A 371 -7.90 0.13 -8.74
CA ASP A 371 -7.29 -0.81 -7.78
C ASP A 371 -7.29 -0.27 -6.34
N PHE A 372 -8.49 -0.03 -5.82
CA PHE A 372 -8.67 0.41 -4.43
C PHE A 372 -8.99 -0.77 -3.51
N SER A 373 -8.10 -1.04 -2.55
CA SER A 373 -8.29 -2.06 -1.52
C SER A 373 -9.00 -1.46 -0.30
N LEU A 374 -10.29 -1.06 -0.41
CA LEU A 374 -10.91 -0.17 0.59
C LEU A 374 -11.31 -0.83 1.92
N TRP A 375 -11.33 -2.16 2.02
CA TRP A 375 -11.49 -2.79 3.34
C TRP A 375 -10.26 -2.57 4.22
N ASP A 376 -9.10 -2.42 3.60
CA ASP A 376 -7.78 -2.27 4.22
C ASP A 376 -7.43 -0.79 4.33
N THR A 377 -7.33 -0.13 3.18
CA THR A 377 -6.68 1.17 2.99
C THR A 377 -7.43 2.36 3.60
N PHE A 378 -8.70 2.20 4.00
CA PHE A 378 -9.40 3.24 4.76
C PHE A 378 -8.78 3.46 6.15
N ARG A 379 -8.11 2.44 6.71
CA ARG A 379 -7.67 2.39 8.12
C ARG A 379 -6.45 3.28 8.37
N ALA A 380 -5.47 3.26 7.47
CA ALA A 380 -4.21 4.01 7.59
C ALA A 380 -3.75 4.66 6.27
N LEU A 381 -3.89 4.00 5.11
CA LEU A 381 -3.36 4.52 3.85
C LEU A 381 -4.03 5.83 3.41
N HIS A 382 -5.34 5.85 3.17
CA HIS A 382 -6.05 7.10 2.83
C HIS A 382 -5.88 8.17 3.93
N PRO A 383 -6.01 7.84 5.24
CA PRO A 383 -5.66 8.77 6.31
C PRO A 383 -4.23 9.34 6.30
N LEU A 384 -3.25 8.65 5.71
CA LEU A 384 -1.90 9.17 5.43
C LEU A 384 -1.87 10.05 4.18
N LEU A 385 -2.57 9.67 3.10
CA LEU A 385 -2.69 10.49 1.87
C LEU A 385 -3.36 11.83 2.14
N THR A 386 -4.39 11.90 3.00
CA THR A 386 -4.99 13.17 3.45
C THR A 386 -4.01 14.13 4.14
N ILE A 387 -2.84 13.66 4.59
CA ILE A 387 -1.75 14.49 5.14
C ILE A 387 -0.71 14.83 4.06
N LEU A 388 -0.29 13.84 3.26
CA LEU A 388 0.87 13.96 2.37
C LEU A 388 0.54 14.44 0.96
N ASP A 389 -0.62 14.07 0.42
CA ASP A 389 -1.04 14.37 -0.96
C ASP A 389 -2.57 14.62 -1.04
N PRO A 390 -3.13 15.57 -0.26
CA PRO A 390 -4.57 15.85 -0.25
C PRO A 390 -5.12 16.28 -1.62
N GLN A 391 -4.29 16.78 -2.56
CA GLN A 391 -4.74 16.99 -3.94
C GLN A 391 -4.98 15.66 -4.68
N ARG A 392 -4.05 14.68 -4.63
CA ARG A 392 -4.27 13.35 -5.24
C ARG A 392 -5.39 12.59 -4.54
N ASP A 393 -5.46 12.61 -3.22
CA ASP A 393 -6.53 11.93 -2.47
C ASP A 393 -7.92 12.45 -2.89
N GLY A 394 -8.07 13.75 -3.13
CA GLY A 394 -9.30 14.30 -3.72
C GLY A 394 -9.60 13.82 -5.15
N GLN A 395 -8.59 13.55 -6.00
CA GLN A 395 -8.78 12.92 -7.33
C GLN A 395 -9.12 11.43 -7.23
N MET A 396 -8.56 10.73 -6.24
CA MET A 396 -8.93 9.35 -5.90
C MET A 396 -10.38 9.26 -5.41
N VAL A 397 -10.80 10.17 -4.52
CA VAL A 397 -12.20 10.33 -4.10
C VAL A 397 -13.12 10.65 -5.28
N GLN A 398 -12.73 11.56 -6.18
CA GLN A 398 -13.49 11.82 -7.40
C GLN A 398 -13.59 10.57 -8.29
N SER A 399 -12.52 9.79 -8.40
CA SER A 399 -12.51 8.52 -9.16
C SER A 399 -13.46 7.48 -8.57
N LEU A 400 -13.63 7.43 -7.24
CA LEU A 400 -14.64 6.58 -6.58
C LEU A 400 -16.07 7.06 -6.83
N ILE A 401 -16.30 8.37 -6.83
CA ILE A 401 -17.60 8.98 -7.15
C ILE A 401 -17.98 8.71 -8.62
N ASP A 402 -17.03 8.82 -9.55
CA ASP A 402 -17.27 8.51 -10.96
C ASP A 402 -17.48 7.02 -11.22
N LYS A 403 -16.84 6.11 -10.46
CA LYS A 403 -17.25 4.68 -10.43
C LYS A 403 -18.70 4.52 -10.00
N GLY A 404 -19.13 5.22 -8.95
CA GLY A 404 -20.51 5.22 -8.48
C GLY A 404 -21.52 5.73 -9.51
N LYS A 405 -21.15 6.76 -10.27
CA LYS A 405 -21.98 7.31 -11.37
C LYS A 405 -22.05 6.37 -12.59
N GLN A 406 -20.98 5.64 -12.88
CA GLN A 406 -20.85 4.77 -14.04
C GLN A 406 -21.47 3.38 -13.80
N GLY A 407 -21.14 2.75 -12.66
CA GLY A 407 -21.65 1.44 -12.26
C GLY A 407 -22.95 1.49 -11.45
N GLY A 408 -23.40 2.66 -11.00
CA GLY A 408 -24.68 2.87 -10.31
C GLY A 408 -24.66 2.84 -8.77
N PHE A 409 -23.65 2.23 -8.13
CA PHE A 409 -23.46 2.15 -6.67
C PHE A 409 -21.97 2.36 -6.34
N LEU A 410 -21.63 2.78 -5.11
CA LEU A 410 -20.21 2.85 -4.74
C LEU A 410 -19.64 1.43 -4.56
N PRO A 411 -18.52 1.08 -5.21
CA PRO A 411 -17.83 -0.19 -5.00
C PRO A 411 -16.99 -0.13 -3.73
N ILE A 412 -16.76 -1.29 -3.10
CA ILE A 412 -15.85 -1.45 -1.94
C ILE A 412 -14.43 -1.67 -2.46
N PHE A 413 -14.17 -2.80 -3.13
CA PHE A 413 -12.85 -3.12 -3.68
C PHE A 413 -12.90 -3.12 -5.22
N PRO A 414 -12.96 -1.94 -5.89
CA PRO A 414 -12.88 -1.87 -7.34
C PRO A 414 -11.45 -2.20 -7.82
N THR A 415 -11.37 -3.29 -8.60
CA THR A 415 -10.21 -3.71 -9.39
C THR A 415 -10.72 -4.23 -10.74
N TRP A 416 -9.84 -4.28 -11.74
CA TRP A 416 -10.18 -4.72 -13.10
C TRP A 416 -11.42 -3.99 -13.64
N ASN A 417 -11.53 -2.67 -13.37
CA ASN A 417 -12.63 -1.82 -13.83
C ASN A 417 -14.05 -2.34 -13.45
N SER A 418 -14.15 -3.15 -12.38
CA SER A 418 -15.33 -3.96 -12.06
C SER A 418 -15.68 -3.97 -10.57
N TYR A 419 -16.93 -4.29 -10.26
CA TYR A 419 -17.29 -4.74 -8.91
C TYR A 419 -16.77 -6.17 -8.66
N THR A 420 -16.31 -6.42 -7.43
CA THR A 420 -15.68 -7.69 -7.00
C THR A 420 -16.46 -8.41 -5.90
N SER A 421 -17.26 -7.69 -5.09
CA SER A 421 -17.76 -8.13 -3.77
C SER A 421 -16.70 -8.39 -2.71
N GLU A 422 -15.47 -7.95 -2.96
CA GLU A 422 -14.35 -8.03 -2.02
C GLU A 422 -14.34 -6.74 -1.17
N MET A 423 -13.95 -6.73 0.11
CA MET A 423 -14.12 -7.82 1.09
C MET A 423 -15.47 -7.63 1.82
N ILE A 424 -15.48 -6.84 2.90
CA ILE A 424 -16.68 -6.53 3.68
C ILE A 424 -16.80 -5.02 3.99
N GLY A 425 -17.85 -4.63 4.75
CA GLY A 425 -18.17 -3.22 5.03
C GLY A 425 -18.71 -2.42 3.84
N ASP A 426 -18.67 -1.09 3.95
CA ASP A 426 -19.05 -0.07 2.94
C ASP A 426 -18.05 1.11 2.94
N HIS A 427 -16.78 0.80 3.31
CA HIS A 427 -15.70 1.72 3.72
C HIS A 427 -15.35 2.85 2.74
N THR A 428 -15.86 2.78 1.51
CA THR A 428 -15.88 3.89 0.56
C THR A 428 -16.50 5.15 1.17
N VAL A 429 -17.48 5.01 2.07
CA VAL A 429 -18.00 6.14 2.86
C VAL A 429 -16.94 6.75 3.78
N ALA A 430 -16.09 5.93 4.40
CA ALA A 430 -15.00 6.37 5.27
C ALA A 430 -13.97 7.21 4.51
N VAL A 431 -13.50 6.75 3.34
CA VAL A 431 -12.53 7.50 2.53
C VAL A 431 -13.11 8.83 2.05
N ILE A 432 -14.33 8.82 1.49
CA ILE A 432 -14.99 10.05 1.00
C ILE A 432 -15.20 11.06 2.14
N TYR A 433 -15.68 10.61 3.31
CA TYR A 433 -15.96 11.53 4.42
C TYR A 433 -14.72 11.92 5.23
N ASP A 434 -13.68 11.09 5.30
CA ASP A 434 -12.42 11.44 5.96
C ASP A 434 -11.73 12.59 5.19
N ALA A 435 -11.67 12.49 3.86
CA ALA A 435 -11.27 13.59 2.99
C ALA A 435 -12.15 14.84 3.21
N TYR A 436 -13.47 14.68 3.28
CA TYR A 436 -14.39 15.79 3.55
C TYR A 436 -14.16 16.44 4.92
N VAL A 437 -14.11 15.69 6.01
CA VAL A 437 -14.01 16.28 7.37
C VAL A 437 -12.65 16.96 7.61
N LYS A 438 -11.61 16.54 6.87
CA LYS A 438 -10.27 17.13 6.89
C LYS A 438 -10.10 18.38 6.02
N GLY A 439 -10.99 18.60 5.05
CA GLY A 439 -11.05 19.84 4.26
C GLY A 439 -10.80 19.69 2.75
N ILE A 440 -10.61 18.45 2.26
CA ILE A 440 -10.44 18.15 0.82
C ILE A 440 -11.78 18.31 0.12
N ARG A 441 -11.83 19.04 -1.01
CA ARG A 441 -13.09 19.45 -1.69
C ARG A 441 -13.04 19.42 -3.22
N ASN A 442 -11.95 18.95 -3.82
CA ASN A 442 -11.78 18.82 -5.27
C ASN A 442 -12.53 17.61 -5.85
N PHE A 443 -13.78 17.39 -5.41
CA PHE A 443 -14.67 16.31 -5.84
C PHE A 443 -16.15 16.70 -5.70
N ASP A 444 -17.02 15.95 -6.38
CA ASP A 444 -18.47 16.18 -6.47
C ASP A 444 -19.21 15.77 -5.17
N VAL A 445 -19.12 16.63 -4.15
CA VAL A 445 -19.70 16.42 -2.81
C VAL A 445 -21.20 16.05 -2.81
N PRO A 446 -22.10 16.72 -3.56
CA PRO A 446 -23.52 16.35 -3.57
C PRO A 446 -23.77 14.95 -4.12
N GLU A 447 -23.09 14.58 -5.21
CA GLU A 447 -23.24 13.27 -5.84
C GLU A 447 -22.60 12.16 -4.99
N ALA A 448 -21.47 12.46 -4.33
CA ALA A 448 -20.87 11.58 -3.34
C ALA A 448 -21.85 11.22 -2.22
N TYR A 449 -22.54 12.21 -1.65
CA TYR A 449 -23.55 11.95 -0.62
C TYR A 449 -24.78 11.21 -1.18
N ARG A 450 -25.25 11.54 -2.39
CA ARG A 450 -26.35 10.82 -3.05
C ARG A 450 -26.04 9.32 -3.18
N LEU A 451 -24.81 8.98 -3.56
CA LEU A 451 -24.32 7.61 -3.70
C LEU A 451 -24.13 6.91 -2.35
N ILE A 452 -23.55 7.57 -1.34
CA ILE A 452 -23.42 7.04 0.02
C ILE A 452 -24.80 6.71 0.62
N ARG A 453 -25.76 7.63 0.46
CA ARG A 453 -27.15 7.43 0.88
C ARG A 453 -27.79 6.23 0.16
N GLN A 454 -27.47 6.03 -1.11
CA GLN A 454 -27.93 4.87 -1.88
C GLN A 454 -27.35 3.56 -1.33
N ASN A 455 -26.03 3.44 -1.12
CA ASN A 455 -25.40 2.26 -0.52
C ASN A 455 -25.95 1.93 0.87
N ALA A 456 -26.19 2.94 1.72
CA ALA A 456 -26.64 2.74 3.10
C ALA A 456 -28.12 2.32 3.25
N PHE A 457 -28.96 2.58 2.22
CA PHE A 457 -30.42 2.38 2.31
C PHE A 457 -31.05 1.49 1.24
N ILE A 458 -30.45 1.34 0.06
CA ILE A 458 -31.07 0.67 -1.09
C ILE A 458 -30.35 -0.64 -1.42
N THR A 459 -31.06 -1.76 -1.30
CA THR A 459 -30.60 -3.04 -1.86
C THR A 459 -30.81 -3.02 -3.38
N PRO A 460 -29.77 -3.26 -4.22
CA PRO A 460 -29.95 -3.29 -5.67
C PRO A 460 -30.84 -4.44 -6.17
N PRO A 461 -31.31 -4.38 -7.43
CA PRO A 461 -31.87 -5.51 -8.16
C PRO A 461 -30.97 -6.76 -8.10
N ARG A 462 -31.58 -7.95 -8.20
CA ARG A 462 -30.91 -9.24 -7.96
C ARG A 462 -29.67 -9.43 -8.83
N GLU A 463 -29.79 -9.08 -10.10
CA GLU A 463 -28.77 -9.15 -11.15
C GLU A 463 -27.61 -8.17 -10.94
N GLN A 464 -27.85 -7.03 -10.30
CA GLN A 464 -26.80 -6.09 -9.89
C GLN A 464 -26.12 -6.54 -8.59
N PHE A 465 -26.92 -7.04 -7.64
CA PHE A 465 -26.42 -7.55 -6.37
C PHE A 465 -25.44 -8.72 -6.57
N VAL A 466 -25.72 -9.72 -7.42
CA VAL A 466 -24.78 -10.84 -7.66
C VAL A 466 -23.43 -10.42 -8.26
N GLU A 467 -23.35 -9.27 -8.95
CA GLU A 467 -22.10 -8.79 -9.53
C GLU A 467 -21.21 -8.00 -8.54
N GLY A 468 -21.75 -7.60 -7.38
CA GLY A 468 -21.00 -6.90 -6.34
C GLY A 468 -21.51 -5.52 -5.94
N MET A 469 -22.73 -5.14 -6.34
CA MET A 469 -23.31 -3.83 -6.02
C MET A 469 -24.03 -3.84 -4.67
N GLY A 470 -23.84 -2.76 -3.88
CA GLY A 470 -24.56 -2.48 -2.65
C GLY A 470 -24.20 -3.35 -1.43
N ARG A 471 -24.64 -2.93 -0.25
CA ARG A 471 -24.34 -3.62 1.02
C ARG A 471 -24.94 -5.02 1.08
N ARG A 472 -24.11 -5.99 1.48
CA ARG A 472 -24.50 -7.39 1.69
C ARG A 472 -25.43 -7.52 2.89
N ALA A 473 -26.45 -8.38 2.78
CA ALA A 473 -27.46 -8.60 3.83
C ALA A 473 -28.16 -7.32 4.38
N LEU A 474 -28.20 -6.22 3.61
CA LEU A 474 -28.73 -4.92 4.05
C LEU A 474 -30.17 -5.00 4.58
N THR A 475 -31.03 -5.78 3.91
CA THR A 475 -32.43 -5.99 4.32
C THR A 475 -32.54 -6.63 5.72
N SER A 476 -31.66 -7.58 6.04
CA SER A 476 -31.60 -8.23 7.36
C SER A 476 -31.03 -7.28 8.41
N TYR A 477 -29.94 -6.59 8.08
CA TYR A 477 -29.32 -5.58 8.94
C TYR A 477 -30.29 -4.44 9.32
N GLN A 478 -31.06 -3.92 8.36
CA GLN A 478 -32.11 -2.93 8.61
C GLN A 478 -33.27 -3.48 9.44
N ARG A 479 -33.66 -4.75 9.25
CA ARG A 479 -34.80 -5.38 9.93
C ARG A 479 -34.51 -5.72 11.40
N TYR A 480 -33.34 -6.26 11.70
CA TYR A 480 -33.00 -6.78 13.03
C TYR A 480 -32.02 -5.88 13.81
N GLY A 481 -31.37 -4.92 13.15
CA GLY A 481 -30.24 -4.16 13.73
C GLY A 481 -28.93 -4.97 13.77
N TYR A 482 -28.90 -6.13 13.14
CA TYR A 482 -27.74 -7.00 12.94
C TYR A 482 -28.05 -7.95 11.78
N ILE A 483 -27.04 -8.61 11.24
CA ILE A 483 -27.23 -9.72 10.31
C ILE A 483 -27.35 -11.01 11.15
N PRO A 484 -28.46 -11.76 11.08
CA PRO A 484 -28.63 -13.00 11.82
C PRO A 484 -27.92 -14.16 11.09
N LEU A 485 -27.54 -15.21 11.83
CA LEU A 485 -26.83 -16.38 11.27
C LEU A 485 -27.63 -17.14 10.18
N GLU A 486 -28.95 -17.02 10.16
CA GLU A 486 -29.83 -17.56 9.12
C GLU A 486 -29.68 -16.83 7.76
N ASP A 487 -29.05 -15.65 7.72
CA ASP A 487 -28.62 -14.98 6.49
C ASP A 487 -27.16 -15.36 6.22
N GLU A 488 -26.94 -16.39 5.38
CA GLU A 488 -25.59 -16.91 5.09
C GLU A 488 -24.78 -16.06 4.10
N VAL A 489 -25.34 -14.95 3.57
CA VAL A 489 -24.60 -13.98 2.73
C VAL A 489 -23.85 -14.60 1.53
N LEU A 490 -24.44 -15.63 0.90
CA LEU A 490 -23.78 -16.49 -0.09
C LEU A 490 -23.36 -15.78 -1.40
N ASP A 491 -23.87 -14.57 -1.65
CA ASP A 491 -23.58 -13.78 -2.86
C ASP A 491 -22.30 -12.93 -2.78
N ALA A 492 -21.57 -12.97 -1.66
CA ALA A 492 -20.23 -12.39 -1.53
C ALA A 492 -19.13 -13.42 -1.84
N PHE A 493 -17.87 -12.98 -2.02
CA PHE A 493 -16.73 -13.91 -2.01
C PHE A 493 -16.48 -14.41 -0.58
N HIS A 494 -16.33 -13.47 0.36
CA HIS A 494 -16.37 -13.72 1.80
C HIS A 494 -17.80 -14.00 2.28
N GLN A 495 -18.21 -15.27 2.22
CA GLN A 495 -19.55 -15.72 2.59
C GLN A 495 -19.75 -15.76 4.11
N ARG A 496 -20.99 -15.56 4.57
CA ARG A 496 -21.39 -15.42 5.98
C ARG A 496 -20.86 -14.13 6.63
N GLU A 497 -20.00 -14.24 7.64
CA GLU A 497 -19.33 -13.11 8.31
C GLU A 497 -20.27 -12.07 8.92
N GLN A 498 -21.41 -12.53 9.43
CA GLN A 498 -22.53 -11.70 9.84
C GLN A 498 -22.18 -10.71 10.97
N VAL A 499 -21.27 -11.09 11.88
CA VAL A 499 -20.87 -10.23 13.00
C VAL A 499 -19.90 -9.14 12.53
N SER A 500 -18.85 -9.49 11.79
CA SER A 500 -17.92 -8.50 11.22
C SER A 500 -18.64 -7.49 10.33
N ARG A 501 -19.52 -7.96 9.42
CA ARG A 501 -20.38 -7.09 8.60
C ARG A 501 -21.30 -6.20 9.45
N THR A 502 -21.85 -6.70 10.57
CA THR A 502 -22.70 -5.89 11.47
C THR A 502 -21.90 -4.79 12.18
N LEU A 503 -20.68 -5.09 12.61
CA LEU A 503 -19.78 -4.14 13.28
C LEU A 503 -19.32 -3.04 12.33
N GLU A 504 -18.87 -3.43 11.14
CA GLU A 504 -18.39 -2.50 10.13
C GLU A 504 -19.52 -1.62 9.58
N TYR A 505 -20.72 -2.17 9.28
CA TYR A 505 -21.85 -1.32 8.89
C TYR A 505 -22.30 -0.35 9.98
N ALA A 506 -22.05 -0.64 11.26
CA ALA A 506 -22.29 0.31 12.35
C ALA A 506 -21.24 1.44 12.39
N TYR A 507 -20.02 1.20 11.93
CA TYR A 507 -19.03 2.25 11.68
C TYR A 507 -19.37 3.04 10.40
N ASP A 508 -19.70 2.37 9.30
CA ASP A 508 -20.11 3.00 8.04
C ASP A 508 -21.35 3.90 8.22
N ASP A 509 -22.33 3.44 9.01
CA ASP A 509 -23.52 4.24 9.36
C ASP A 509 -23.18 5.42 10.29
N TYR A 510 -22.13 5.33 11.13
CA TYR A 510 -21.64 6.51 11.86
C TYR A 510 -21.09 7.55 10.88
N VAL A 511 -20.17 7.14 10.01
CA VAL A 511 -19.51 8.02 9.04
C VAL A 511 -20.55 8.65 8.10
N ALA A 512 -21.46 7.84 7.54
CA ALA A 512 -22.57 8.33 6.70
C ALA A 512 -23.47 9.33 7.46
N GLY A 513 -23.73 9.08 8.75
CA GLY A 513 -24.49 9.97 9.61
C GLY A 513 -23.77 11.29 9.94
N GLN A 514 -22.44 11.28 10.09
CA GLN A 514 -21.64 12.50 10.22
C GLN A 514 -21.66 13.32 8.93
N PHE A 515 -21.56 12.67 7.75
CA PHE A 515 -21.65 13.37 6.47
C PHE A 515 -23.05 13.96 6.23
N ALA A 516 -24.10 13.19 6.52
CA ALA A 516 -25.49 13.66 6.49
C ALA A 516 -25.68 14.90 7.39
N THR A 517 -25.13 14.88 8.61
CA THR A 517 -25.13 16.01 9.54
C THR A 517 -24.42 17.23 8.95
N ALA A 518 -23.23 17.03 8.38
CA ALA A 518 -22.40 18.11 7.82
C ALA A 518 -22.94 18.72 6.52
N LEU A 519 -23.96 18.11 5.89
CA LEU A 519 -24.70 18.61 4.73
C LEU A 519 -26.14 19.04 5.05
N GLY A 520 -26.62 18.85 6.29
CA GLY A 520 -27.96 19.26 6.73
C GLY A 520 -29.08 18.24 6.45
N HIS A 521 -28.75 16.99 6.07
CA HIS A 521 -29.72 15.91 5.88
C HIS A 521 -30.13 15.29 7.23
N THR A 522 -30.95 16.01 8.00
CA THR A 522 -31.29 15.70 9.41
C THR A 522 -31.87 14.31 9.62
N ASP A 523 -32.75 13.86 8.74
CA ASP A 523 -33.53 12.65 8.95
C ASP A 523 -32.69 11.40 8.65
N ASP A 524 -31.88 11.48 7.60
CA ASP A 524 -30.86 10.47 7.29
C ASP A 524 -29.79 10.43 8.39
N ALA A 525 -29.31 11.59 8.86
CA ALA A 525 -28.37 11.67 9.97
C ALA A 525 -28.91 11.01 11.24
N ALA A 526 -30.15 11.32 11.65
CA ALA A 526 -30.76 10.73 12.83
C ALA A 526 -30.96 9.20 12.71
N LEU A 527 -31.27 8.70 11.52
CA LEU A 527 -31.43 7.27 11.26
C LEU A 527 -30.09 6.53 11.22
N LEU A 528 -29.07 7.11 10.58
CA LEU A 528 -27.72 6.53 10.46
C LEU A 528 -26.97 6.57 11.81
N LEU A 529 -27.01 7.68 12.54
CA LEU A 529 -26.43 7.78 13.89
C LEU A 529 -27.19 6.95 14.94
N LYS A 530 -28.41 6.49 14.65
CA LYS A 530 -29.08 5.45 15.44
C LYS A 530 -28.56 4.05 15.08
N ARG A 531 -28.41 3.76 13.78
CA ARG A 531 -27.87 2.48 13.29
C ARG A 531 -26.40 2.26 13.67
N SER A 532 -25.61 3.32 13.91
CA SER A 532 -24.22 3.17 14.34
C SER A 532 -24.02 2.49 15.70
N SER A 533 -25.06 2.44 16.53
CA SER A 533 -25.10 1.64 17.77
C SER A 533 -25.41 0.16 17.55
N ASN A 534 -25.63 -0.31 16.31
CA ASN A 534 -25.98 -1.70 15.99
C ASN A 534 -24.92 -2.73 16.40
N TRP A 535 -23.66 -2.32 16.63
CA TRP A 535 -22.63 -3.17 17.22
C TRP A 535 -23.09 -3.84 18.53
N LYS A 536 -23.93 -3.14 19.31
CA LYS A 536 -24.52 -3.60 20.58
C LYS A 536 -25.46 -4.81 20.40
N ASN A 537 -25.94 -5.07 19.17
CA ASN A 537 -26.82 -6.20 18.88
C ASN A 537 -26.07 -7.52 18.61
N VAL A 538 -24.76 -7.48 18.37
CA VAL A 538 -23.89 -8.66 18.23
C VAL A 538 -22.88 -8.82 19.37
N PHE A 539 -22.79 -7.85 20.28
CA PHE A 539 -22.04 -7.97 21.54
C PHE A 539 -22.86 -8.75 22.58
N ASP A 540 -22.35 -9.91 23.01
CA ASP A 540 -22.98 -10.74 24.02
C ASP A 540 -22.69 -10.20 25.44
N PRO A 541 -23.72 -9.78 26.20
CA PRO A 541 -23.53 -9.18 27.52
C PRO A 541 -23.11 -10.18 28.60
N GLU A 542 -23.22 -11.50 28.35
CA GLU A 542 -22.75 -12.55 29.26
C GLU A 542 -21.25 -12.79 29.07
N THR A 543 -20.80 -13.13 27.85
CA THR A 543 -19.40 -13.44 27.57
C THR A 543 -18.51 -12.20 27.36
N LYS A 544 -19.11 -11.02 27.16
CA LYS A 544 -18.43 -9.75 26.84
C LYS A 544 -17.65 -9.77 25.52
N PHE A 545 -18.03 -10.62 24.58
CA PHE A 545 -17.43 -10.71 23.25
C PHE A 545 -18.51 -10.55 22.19
N VAL A 546 -18.10 -10.19 20.97
CA VAL A 546 -19.01 -10.27 19.82
C VAL A 546 -19.25 -11.74 19.46
N ARG A 547 -20.48 -12.10 19.08
CA ARG A 547 -20.92 -13.50 19.00
C ARG A 547 -22.00 -13.67 17.94
N GLY A 548 -21.96 -14.79 17.23
CA GLY A 548 -22.99 -15.13 16.23
C GLY A 548 -24.37 -15.23 16.87
N ARG A 549 -25.37 -14.59 16.26
CA ARG A 549 -26.73 -14.44 16.81
C ARG A 549 -27.79 -14.85 15.79
N TYR A 550 -28.76 -15.63 16.23
CA TYR A 550 -29.89 -16.09 15.40
C TYR A 550 -31.01 -15.04 15.34
N ALA A 551 -31.87 -15.09 14.32
CA ALA A 551 -32.97 -14.15 14.11
C ALA A 551 -34.05 -14.19 15.23
N ASN A 552 -34.10 -15.29 15.99
CA ASN A 552 -34.91 -15.39 17.22
C ASN A 552 -34.29 -14.67 18.44
N GLY A 553 -33.08 -14.11 18.28
CA GLY A 553 -32.34 -13.36 19.29
C GLY A 553 -31.36 -14.16 20.15
N SER A 554 -31.29 -15.49 20.04
CA SER A 554 -30.36 -16.33 20.81
C SER A 554 -28.94 -16.35 20.21
N TRP A 555 -27.95 -16.74 21.03
CA TRP A 555 -26.54 -16.80 20.62
C TRP A 555 -26.11 -18.22 20.22
N ILE A 556 -25.12 -18.32 19.33
CA ILE A 556 -24.51 -19.60 18.93
C ILE A 556 -23.83 -20.31 20.10
N THR A 557 -24.02 -21.64 20.17
CA THR A 557 -23.40 -22.54 21.16
C THR A 557 -22.88 -23.82 20.48
N PRO A 558 -21.70 -24.34 20.83
CA PRO A 558 -20.72 -23.78 21.78
C PRO A 558 -20.10 -22.47 21.27
N PHE A 559 -19.40 -21.76 22.16
CA PHE A 559 -18.71 -20.51 21.84
C PHE A 559 -17.30 -20.53 22.42
N ASP A 560 -16.33 -20.08 21.62
CA ASP A 560 -14.93 -19.94 22.00
C ASP A 560 -14.40 -18.68 21.29
N PRO A 561 -14.11 -17.58 22.02
CA PRO A 561 -13.68 -16.33 21.41
C PRO A 561 -12.25 -16.39 20.88
N SER A 562 -11.46 -17.42 21.21
CA SER A 562 -10.05 -17.55 20.80
C SER A 562 -9.85 -18.16 19.42
N LYS A 563 -10.91 -18.71 18.81
CA LYS A 563 -10.85 -19.44 17.53
C LYS A 563 -11.50 -18.66 16.39
N PRO A 564 -11.01 -18.81 15.14
CA PRO A 564 -11.73 -18.34 13.95
C PRO A 564 -13.16 -18.91 13.92
N ALA A 565 -14.11 -18.09 13.48
CA ALA A 565 -15.52 -18.44 13.47
C ALA A 565 -16.18 -17.97 12.18
N THR A 566 -17.09 -18.76 11.60
CA THR A 566 -17.71 -18.51 10.28
C THR A 566 -18.57 -17.24 10.19
N TYR A 567 -18.77 -16.53 11.30
CA TYR A 567 -19.44 -15.24 11.37
C TYR A 567 -18.47 -14.05 11.59
N VAL A 568 -17.17 -14.29 11.55
CA VAL A 568 -16.08 -13.30 11.69
C VAL A 568 -15.13 -13.40 10.49
N THR A 569 -14.86 -12.27 9.84
CA THR A 569 -13.93 -12.16 8.70
C THR A 569 -12.49 -12.39 9.16
N GLU A 570 -11.83 -13.40 8.60
CA GLU A 570 -10.38 -13.70 8.70
C GLU A 570 -9.73 -13.72 10.09
N ALA A 571 -10.54 -13.71 11.16
CA ALA A 571 -10.11 -13.46 12.52
C ALA A 571 -10.99 -14.21 13.55
N ASN A 572 -10.65 -14.08 14.83
CA ASN A 572 -11.42 -14.63 15.95
C ASN A 572 -12.33 -13.56 16.61
N PRO A 573 -13.38 -13.98 17.35
CA PRO A 573 -14.26 -13.04 18.05
C PRO A 573 -13.58 -12.15 19.09
N TRP A 574 -12.43 -12.55 19.67
CA TRP A 574 -11.66 -11.70 20.60
C TRP A 574 -11.08 -10.48 19.87
N GLN A 575 -10.45 -10.68 18.71
CA GLN A 575 -9.92 -9.60 17.86
C GLN A 575 -11.05 -8.65 17.43
N TYR A 576 -12.11 -9.17 16.81
CA TYR A 576 -13.21 -8.34 16.28
C TYR A 576 -14.08 -7.65 17.34
N THR A 577 -14.04 -8.09 18.61
CA THR A 577 -14.73 -7.38 19.71
C THR A 577 -14.24 -5.94 19.85
N PHE A 578 -13.03 -5.62 19.39
CA PHE A 578 -12.45 -4.29 19.44
C PHE A 578 -12.81 -3.38 18.24
N PHE A 579 -13.49 -3.89 17.22
CA PHE A 579 -13.94 -3.07 16.07
C PHE A 579 -15.20 -2.27 16.41
N VAL A 580 -15.03 -1.25 17.25
CA VAL A 580 -16.04 -0.21 17.54
C VAL A 580 -15.37 1.19 17.58
N PRO A 581 -14.67 1.62 16.51
CA PRO A 581 -13.92 2.89 16.51
C PRO A 581 -14.80 4.13 16.73
N GLN A 582 -16.09 4.05 16.41
CA GLN A 582 -17.07 5.12 16.54
C GLN A 582 -17.66 5.30 17.96
N ASP A 583 -17.50 4.30 18.85
CA ASP A 583 -18.14 4.25 20.18
C ASP A 583 -17.28 3.47 21.18
N VAL A 584 -15.97 3.80 21.24
CA VAL A 584 -15.01 3.12 22.12
C VAL A 584 -15.39 3.26 23.60
N ASP A 585 -15.92 4.42 24.02
CA ASP A 585 -16.44 4.62 25.38
C ASP A 585 -17.64 3.70 25.68
N GLY A 586 -18.55 3.50 24.72
CA GLY A 586 -19.65 2.54 24.84
C GLY A 586 -19.16 1.10 24.93
N LEU A 587 -18.10 0.72 24.18
CA LEU A 587 -17.48 -0.59 24.25
C LEU A 587 -16.78 -0.84 25.60
N ILE A 588 -16.08 0.17 26.13
CA ILE A 588 -15.49 0.13 27.48
C ILE A 588 -16.60 -0.10 28.52
N GLN A 589 -17.72 0.63 28.43
CA GLN A 589 -18.87 0.45 29.34
C GLN A 589 -19.49 -0.95 29.22
N ALA A 590 -19.78 -1.43 28.00
CA ALA A 590 -20.38 -2.73 27.76
C ALA A 590 -19.52 -3.91 28.27
N THR A 591 -18.19 -3.76 28.19
CA THR A 591 -17.21 -4.72 28.69
C THR A 591 -17.16 -4.79 30.23
N GLY A 592 -17.58 -3.73 30.93
CA GLY A 592 -17.59 -3.65 32.40
C GLY A 592 -16.79 -2.48 32.99
N GLY A 593 -16.41 -1.50 32.18
CA GLY A 593 -15.58 -0.36 32.58
C GLY A 593 -14.11 -0.53 32.23
N ARG A 594 -13.30 0.50 32.58
CA ARG A 594 -11.90 0.63 32.16
C ARG A 594 -11.05 -0.58 32.50
N GLU A 595 -11.02 -1.02 33.75
CA GLU A 595 -10.20 -2.17 34.17
C GLU A 595 -10.59 -3.47 33.46
N ALA A 596 -11.89 -3.75 33.31
CA ALA A 596 -12.35 -4.94 32.59
C ALA A 596 -11.95 -4.93 31.10
N PHE A 597 -12.00 -3.74 30.46
CA PHE A 597 -11.57 -3.55 29.08
C PHE A 597 -10.04 -3.66 28.93
N ILE A 598 -9.27 -3.08 29.86
CA ILE A 598 -7.81 -3.20 29.94
C ILE A 598 -7.41 -4.68 30.11
N THR A 599 -8.07 -5.42 31.01
CA THR A 599 -7.84 -6.87 31.18
C THR A 599 -8.18 -7.66 29.91
N LYS A 600 -9.24 -7.30 29.17
CA LYS A 600 -9.59 -7.94 27.90
C LYS A 600 -8.56 -7.68 26.79
N LEU A 601 -7.99 -6.47 26.74
CA LEU A 601 -6.88 -6.13 25.85
C LEU A 601 -5.60 -6.90 26.24
N ASP A 602 -5.21 -6.87 27.52
CA ASP A 602 -4.03 -7.59 28.02
C ASP A 602 -4.13 -9.09 27.73
N GLY A 603 -5.33 -9.67 27.88
CA GLY A 603 -5.62 -11.07 27.57
C GLY A 603 -5.39 -11.44 26.11
N LEU A 604 -5.74 -10.57 25.15
CA LEU A 604 -5.49 -10.79 23.71
C LEU A 604 -3.99 -10.96 23.43
N PHE A 605 -3.16 -10.05 23.92
CA PHE A 605 -1.70 -10.11 23.76
C PHE A 605 -1.09 -11.28 24.55
N THR A 606 -1.56 -11.54 25.76
CA THR A 606 -1.05 -12.63 26.64
C THR A 606 -1.35 -14.02 26.06
N ALA A 607 -2.53 -14.20 25.46
CA ALA A 607 -2.91 -15.42 24.76
C ALA A 607 -2.27 -15.56 23.36
N LYS A 608 -1.51 -14.55 22.90
CA LYS A 608 -0.96 -14.46 21.53
C LYS A 608 -2.04 -14.53 20.44
N LEU A 609 -3.18 -13.89 20.71
CA LEU A 609 -4.31 -13.75 19.78
C LEU A 609 -4.32 -12.38 19.06
N TYR A 610 -3.38 -11.50 19.39
CA TYR A 610 -3.12 -10.31 18.57
C TYR A 610 -2.36 -10.73 17.33
N ASP A 611 -2.80 -10.23 16.18
CA ASP A 611 -2.12 -10.37 14.90
C ASP A 611 -1.80 -8.97 14.37
N GLN A 612 -0.62 -8.81 13.77
CA GLN A 612 -0.18 -7.58 13.13
C GLN A 612 -0.27 -7.67 11.60
N GLY A 613 -0.30 -8.86 11.01
CA GLY A 613 -0.43 -9.06 9.56
C GLY A 613 -1.89 -9.12 9.10
N ASN A 614 -2.82 -8.51 9.85
CA ASN A 614 -4.25 -8.51 9.51
C ASN A 614 -5.01 -7.29 10.11
N GLU A 615 -5.72 -6.61 9.21
CA GLU A 615 -6.51 -5.39 9.30
C GLU A 615 -7.37 -5.14 10.56
N PRO A 616 -8.06 -6.14 11.16
CA PRO A 616 -8.81 -5.95 12.40
C PRO A 616 -7.91 -5.65 13.61
N GLY A 617 -6.63 -6.04 13.58
CA GLY A 617 -5.66 -5.80 14.66
C GLY A 617 -5.24 -4.33 14.81
N HIS A 618 -5.28 -3.57 13.72
CA HIS A 618 -4.51 -2.33 13.56
C HIS A 618 -4.80 -1.22 14.57
N ALA A 619 -6.05 -1.07 15.01
CA ALA A 619 -6.43 -0.06 16.00
C ALA A 619 -6.24 -0.52 17.46
N ILE A 620 -6.15 -1.84 17.74
CA ILE A 620 -6.33 -2.40 19.09
C ILE A 620 -5.29 -1.87 20.08
N ALA A 621 -4.01 -1.76 19.67
CA ALA A 621 -2.95 -1.23 20.52
C ALA A 621 -3.20 0.22 21.00
N TYR A 622 -3.97 1.02 20.25
CA TYR A 622 -4.30 2.40 20.58
C TYR A 622 -5.54 2.54 21.49
N LEU A 623 -6.28 1.45 21.75
CA LEU A 623 -7.50 1.50 22.58
C LEU A 623 -7.22 1.66 24.08
N TYR A 624 -6.02 1.34 24.56
CA TYR A 624 -5.66 1.61 25.97
C TYR A 624 -5.66 3.13 26.29
N ASN A 625 -5.40 4.02 25.32
CA ASN A 625 -5.51 5.46 25.53
C ASN A 625 -6.93 5.87 25.97
N PHE A 626 -7.96 5.35 25.31
CA PHE A 626 -9.37 5.60 25.63
C PHE A 626 -9.76 5.02 27.00
N ALA A 627 -9.18 3.85 27.33
CA ALA A 627 -9.33 3.23 28.65
C ALA A 627 -8.57 3.95 29.78
N GLY A 628 -7.73 4.95 29.48
CA GLY A 628 -6.93 5.68 30.46
C GLY A 628 -5.60 5.03 30.85
N ALA A 629 -5.12 4.04 30.08
CA ALA A 629 -3.87 3.31 30.30
C ALA A 629 -2.83 3.58 29.18
N PRO A 630 -2.45 4.85 28.90
CA PRO A 630 -1.65 5.24 27.73
C PRO A 630 -0.25 4.60 27.69
N ALA A 631 0.34 4.30 28.86
CA ALA A 631 1.60 3.57 28.94
C ALA A 631 1.54 2.18 28.29
N LYS A 632 0.36 1.52 28.27
CA LYS A 632 0.15 0.25 27.57
C LYS A 632 0.08 0.44 26.05
N THR A 633 -0.55 1.51 25.55
CA THR A 633 -0.46 1.88 24.12
C THR A 633 0.99 2.16 23.72
N GLN A 634 1.71 2.98 24.49
CA GLN A 634 3.12 3.31 24.25
C GLN A 634 4.01 2.04 24.23
N GLN A 635 3.81 1.13 25.19
CA GLN A 635 4.50 -0.16 25.24
C GLN A 635 4.17 -1.03 24.01
N ARG A 636 2.89 -1.29 23.71
CA ARG A 636 2.49 -2.20 22.63
C ARG A 636 2.86 -1.67 21.24
N VAL A 637 2.66 -0.38 20.97
CA VAL A 637 3.05 0.21 19.68
C VAL A 637 4.56 0.08 19.45
N ARG A 638 5.39 0.34 20.48
CA ARG A 638 6.85 0.19 20.40
C ARG A 638 7.32 -1.27 20.36
N GLU A 639 6.59 -2.19 20.98
CA GLU A 639 6.83 -3.64 20.85
C GLU A 639 6.57 -4.11 19.41
N LEU A 640 5.42 -3.73 18.83
CA LEU A 640 5.02 -4.13 17.48
C LEU A 640 5.97 -3.58 16.41
N LEU A 641 6.26 -2.27 16.45
CA LEU A 641 7.18 -1.58 15.53
C LEU A 641 8.63 -2.12 15.52
N ASN A 642 9.04 -2.86 16.56
CA ASN A 642 10.39 -3.42 16.69
C ASN A 642 10.43 -4.96 16.60
N THR A 643 9.28 -5.64 16.44
CA THR A 643 9.22 -7.12 16.41
C THR A 643 8.43 -7.70 15.24
N GLN A 644 7.51 -6.94 14.65
CA GLN A 644 6.65 -7.41 13.55
C GLN A 644 7.13 -6.93 12.18
N PHE A 645 8.14 -6.06 12.13
CA PHE A 645 8.68 -5.47 10.90
C PHE A 645 10.20 -5.58 10.91
N GLY A 646 10.79 -5.89 9.75
CA GLY A 646 12.22 -6.12 9.57
C GLY A 646 12.76 -5.51 8.29
N SER A 647 14.07 -5.31 8.22
CA SER A 647 14.76 -4.78 7.02
C SER A 647 15.26 -5.88 6.08
N GLY A 648 14.60 -7.04 6.06
CA GLY A 648 14.91 -8.20 5.23
C GLY A 648 13.80 -8.50 4.23
N PRO A 649 14.00 -9.42 3.26
CA PRO A 649 12.98 -9.76 2.27
C PRO A 649 11.68 -10.33 2.88
N ASP A 650 11.80 -10.95 4.05
CA ASP A 650 10.74 -11.47 4.94
C ASP A 650 10.27 -10.44 5.98
N GLY A 651 10.58 -9.16 5.80
CA GLY A 651 10.41 -8.10 6.80
C GLY A 651 9.00 -7.55 7.03
N LEU A 652 7.95 -8.21 6.53
CA LEU A 652 6.55 -7.88 6.79
C LEU A 652 5.86 -9.04 7.56
N PRO A 653 4.91 -8.76 8.47
CA PRO A 653 4.28 -9.79 9.30
C PRO A 653 3.14 -10.55 8.59
N GLY A 654 2.80 -10.12 7.37
CA GLY A 654 1.74 -10.64 6.50
C GLY A 654 1.73 -9.82 5.21
N ASN A 655 0.66 -9.95 4.42
CA ASN A 655 0.38 -9.12 3.25
C ASN A 655 0.63 -7.63 3.51
N ASP A 656 1.12 -6.86 2.52
CA ASP A 656 1.15 -5.39 2.65
C ASP A 656 -0.19 -4.69 2.30
N ASP A 657 -1.11 -5.44 1.68
CA ASP A 657 -2.45 -5.07 1.18
C ASP A 657 -2.56 -3.61 0.69
N ALA A 658 -2.03 -3.39 -0.52
CA ALA A 658 -2.01 -2.12 -1.24
C ALA A 658 -1.28 -0.97 -0.52
N GLY A 659 -0.45 -1.27 0.49
CA GLY A 659 0.26 -0.28 1.30
C GLY A 659 -0.42 0.05 2.63
N GLN A 660 -1.48 -0.65 3.01
CA GLN A 660 -2.17 -0.43 4.28
C GLN A 660 -1.27 -0.78 5.49
N MET A 661 -0.59 -1.93 5.46
CA MET A 661 0.36 -2.33 6.50
C MET A 661 1.52 -1.35 6.63
N SER A 662 2.12 -0.99 5.50
CA SER A 662 3.16 0.03 5.44
C SER A 662 2.68 1.40 5.93
N ALA A 663 1.46 1.83 5.63
CA ALA A 663 0.89 3.07 6.16
C ALA A 663 0.67 3.02 7.70
N TRP A 664 0.29 1.86 8.25
CA TRP A 664 0.25 1.65 9.71
C TRP A 664 1.64 1.86 10.34
N TYR A 665 2.69 1.31 9.71
CA TYR A 665 4.07 1.50 10.19
C TYR A 665 4.48 2.96 10.14
N VAL A 666 4.27 3.65 9.01
CA VAL A 666 4.64 5.07 8.83
C VAL A 666 3.98 5.95 9.89
N LEU A 667 2.66 5.86 10.08
CA LEU A 667 1.93 6.64 11.07
C LEU A 667 2.40 6.30 12.50
N SER A 668 2.46 5.01 12.85
CA SER A 668 2.83 4.56 14.19
C SER A 668 4.29 4.90 14.54
N ALA A 669 5.22 4.84 13.59
CA ALA A 669 6.62 5.21 13.78
C ALA A 669 6.83 6.72 13.99
N MET A 670 5.99 7.56 13.37
CA MET A 670 5.90 8.99 13.69
C MET A 670 5.27 9.25 15.06
N GLY A 671 4.60 8.25 15.65
CA GLY A 671 4.07 8.28 17.01
C GLY A 671 2.57 8.57 17.12
N PHE A 672 1.77 8.40 16.07
CA PHE A 672 0.33 8.64 16.12
C PHE A 672 -0.49 7.77 15.16
N TYR A 673 -1.78 7.56 15.41
CA TYR A 673 -2.64 6.74 14.55
C TYR A 673 -4.12 7.21 14.49
N PRO A 674 -4.76 7.22 13.30
CA PRO A 674 -6.18 7.53 13.14
C PRO A 674 -7.06 6.33 13.51
N VAL A 675 -7.43 6.23 14.79
CA VAL A 675 -8.26 5.11 15.31
C VAL A 675 -9.66 5.07 14.71
N CYS A 676 -10.22 6.22 14.30
CA CYS A 676 -11.51 6.34 13.64
C CYS A 676 -11.41 7.33 12.46
N PRO A 677 -11.11 6.86 11.24
CA PRO A 677 -11.21 7.67 10.02
C PRO A 677 -12.62 8.25 9.89
N GLY A 678 -12.74 9.44 9.29
CA GLY A 678 -13.95 10.25 9.37
C GLY A 678 -14.08 11.05 10.68
N THR A 679 -13.19 10.83 11.66
CA THR A 679 -12.92 11.79 12.74
C THR A 679 -11.56 12.48 12.46
N PRO A 680 -11.48 13.82 12.41
CA PRO A 680 -10.24 14.55 12.11
C PRO A 680 -9.31 14.63 13.35
N SER A 681 -8.98 13.49 13.95
CA SER A 681 -8.22 13.35 15.20
C SER A 681 -7.33 12.11 15.18
N TYR A 682 -6.15 12.22 15.79
CA TYR A 682 -5.15 11.14 15.83
C TYR A 682 -4.82 10.80 17.28
N SER A 683 -4.76 9.49 17.60
CA SER A 683 -4.38 8.95 18.91
C SER A 683 -2.85 8.90 19.03
N ILE A 684 -2.28 9.37 20.13
CA ILE A 684 -0.83 9.42 20.36
C ILE A 684 -0.32 8.04 20.78
N GLY A 685 0.63 7.49 20.04
CA GLY A 685 1.33 6.24 20.33
C GLY A 685 2.63 6.49 21.11
N SER A 686 3.75 5.96 20.61
CA SER A 686 5.09 6.36 21.02
C SER A 686 6.02 6.31 19.80
N PRO A 687 6.70 7.41 19.43
CA PRO A 687 7.49 7.50 18.21
C PRO A 687 8.77 6.64 18.27
N LEU A 688 9.29 6.24 17.11
CA LEU A 688 10.64 5.64 16.99
C LEU A 688 11.74 6.71 16.91
N PHE A 689 11.45 7.82 16.26
CA PHE A 689 12.42 8.87 15.93
C PHE A 689 12.52 9.94 17.04
N SER A 690 13.66 10.63 17.14
CA SER A 690 13.81 11.77 18.06
C SER A 690 13.16 13.05 17.53
N ARG A 691 13.04 13.15 16.20
CA ARG A 691 12.35 14.25 15.52
C ARG A 691 11.73 13.74 14.22
N VAL A 692 10.56 14.26 13.89
CA VAL A 692 9.89 14.08 12.59
C VAL A 692 9.42 15.44 12.09
N VAL A 693 9.56 15.71 10.79
CA VAL A 693 8.96 16.88 10.14
C VAL A 693 8.16 16.42 8.93
N ILE A 694 6.88 16.75 8.90
CA ILE A 694 6.01 16.54 7.73
C ILE A 694 5.88 17.88 6.99
N HIS A 695 6.35 17.93 5.74
CA HIS A 695 6.16 19.09 4.86
C HIS A 695 4.84 18.94 4.09
N LEU A 696 3.95 19.89 4.27
CA LEU A 696 2.56 19.84 3.80
C LEU A 696 2.42 20.63 2.49
N GLU A 697 1.47 20.24 1.64
CA GLU A 697 1.23 20.89 0.34
C GLU A 697 0.86 22.38 0.45
N ASN A 698 0.35 22.80 1.62
CA ASN A 698 0.08 24.21 1.92
C ASN A 698 1.33 25.03 2.32
N GLY A 699 2.53 24.47 2.15
CA GLY A 699 3.82 25.12 2.41
C GLY A 699 4.24 25.15 3.89
N LYS A 700 3.47 24.53 4.78
CA LYS A 700 3.77 24.47 6.22
C LYS A 700 4.47 23.18 6.63
N ARG A 701 4.93 23.14 7.87
CA ARG A 701 5.58 21.99 8.49
C ARG A 701 4.88 21.64 9.79
N PHE A 702 4.42 20.40 9.91
CA PHE A 702 4.06 19.83 11.22
C PHE A 702 5.29 19.14 11.79
N THR A 703 5.65 19.43 13.03
CA THR A 703 6.87 18.88 13.66
C THR A 703 6.52 18.06 14.89
N ILE A 704 7.10 16.88 15.03
CA ILE A 704 7.06 16.06 16.24
C ILE A 704 8.48 16.05 16.83
N ALA A 705 8.62 16.46 18.08
CA ALA A 705 9.90 16.51 18.80
C ALA A 705 9.84 15.59 20.02
N ALA A 706 10.46 14.41 19.91
CA ALA A 706 10.49 13.40 20.95
C ALA A 706 11.80 13.51 21.75
N HIS A 707 11.84 14.47 22.66
CA HIS A 707 13.01 14.75 23.48
C HIS A 707 13.34 13.54 24.35
N ASN A 708 14.63 13.19 24.39
CA ASN A 708 15.15 12.02 25.10
C ASN A 708 14.64 10.64 24.62
N ASN A 709 14.08 10.51 23.41
CA ASN A 709 13.65 9.20 22.88
C ASN A 709 14.85 8.23 22.74
N SER A 710 14.67 6.97 23.16
CA SER A 710 15.67 5.91 23.06
C SER A 710 15.00 4.52 23.03
N ALA A 711 15.79 3.45 22.99
CA ALA A 711 15.27 2.08 23.04
C ALA A 711 14.57 1.74 24.37
N ASP A 712 15.03 2.33 25.48
CA ASP A 712 14.52 2.15 26.85
C ASP A 712 13.52 3.24 27.28
N ARG A 713 13.69 4.49 26.81
CA ARG A 713 12.83 5.63 27.13
C ARG A 713 11.66 5.72 26.18
N ILE A 714 10.76 4.74 26.26
CA ILE A 714 9.61 4.58 25.35
C ILE A 714 8.34 5.29 25.81
N TYR A 715 8.31 5.82 27.04
CA TYR A 715 7.10 6.37 27.67
C TYR A 715 7.07 7.89 27.66
N ILE A 716 5.91 8.48 27.38
CA ILE A 716 5.72 9.94 27.31
C ILE A 716 5.37 10.49 28.70
N LYS A 717 6.10 11.52 29.15
CA LYS A 717 5.98 12.20 30.45
C LYS A 717 5.14 13.46 30.40
N SER A 718 5.29 14.23 29.32
CA SER A 718 4.45 15.38 29.00
C SER A 718 4.23 15.44 27.49
N VAL A 719 3.06 15.94 27.12
CA VAL A 719 2.69 16.29 25.75
C VAL A 719 2.50 17.81 25.73
N GLU A 720 3.13 18.50 24.79
CA GLU A 720 2.85 19.91 24.52
C GLU A 720 2.50 20.12 23.05
N LEU A 721 1.60 21.05 22.79
CA LEU A 721 1.25 21.50 21.45
C LEU A 721 1.49 23.00 21.37
N ASP A 722 2.46 23.41 20.55
CA ASP A 722 2.98 24.78 20.44
C ASP A 722 3.40 25.40 21.80
N GLY A 723 4.10 24.60 22.62
CA GLY A 723 4.55 25.02 23.96
C GLY A 723 3.43 25.12 25.00
N ARG A 724 2.28 24.46 24.76
CA ARG A 724 1.16 24.39 25.71
C ARG A 724 0.92 22.94 26.11
N ALA A 725 1.05 22.64 27.40
CA ALA A 725 0.78 21.33 27.96
C ALA A 725 -0.62 20.81 27.59
N GLN A 726 -0.70 19.55 27.17
CA GLN A 726 -1.93 18.82 26.85
C GLN A 726 -2.17 17.73 27.90
N SER A 727 -3.43 17.55 28.30
CA SER A 727 -3.86 16.48 29.21
C SER A 727 -4.49 15.29 28.48
N GLY A 728 -4.55 15.33 27.15
CA GLY A 728 -5.17 14.31 26.30
C GLY A 728 -4.15 13.56 25.45
N TRP A 729 -4.51 12.35 25.04
CA TRP A 729 -3.69 11.47 24.20
C TRP A 729 -4.05 11.57 22.71
N SER A 730 -4.40 12.77 22.26
CA SER A 730 -4.77 13.04 20.87
C SER A 730 -4.57 14.49 20.46
N PHE A 731 -4.50 14.72 19.14
CA PHE A 731 -4.45 16.04 18.51
C PHE A 731 -5.24 16.02 17.19
N SER A 732 -5.65 17.19 16.68
CA SER A 732 -6.53 17.26 15.51
C SER A 732 -5.77 17.35 14.19
N HIS A 733 -6.42 16.95 13.09
CA HIS A 733 -5.90 17.17 11.73
C HIS A 733 -5.69 18.67 11.43
N ARG A 734 -6.46 19.56 12.07
CA ARG A 734 -6.26 21.02 11.97
C ARG A 734 -4.92 21.45 12.58
N ASP A 735 -4.38 20.72 13.57
CA ASP A 735 -3.06 20.98 14.16
C ASP A 735 -1.93 20.62 13.20
N ILE A 736 -2.09 19.53 12.43
CA ILE A 736 -1.22 19.22 11.28
C ILE A 736 -1.31 20.36 10.25
N LEU A 737 -2.50 20.61 9.67
CA LEU A 737 -2.68 21.60 8.59
C LEU A 737 -2.29 23.04 8.96
N ARG A 738 -2.27 23.41 10.24
CA ARG A 738 -1.82 24.74 10.67
C ARG A 738 -0.32 24.84 10.91
N GLY A 739 0.42 23.72 10.89
CA GLY A 739 1.87 23.66 11.09
C GLY A 739 2.26 23.72 12.57
N ALA A 740 1.57 22.99 13.44
CA ALA A 740 1.87 22.95 14.86
C ALA A 740 3.17 22.17 15.17
N THR A 741 3.70 22.38 16.38
CA THR A 741 4.76 21.53 16.96
C THR A 741 4.20 20.70 18.11
N LEU A 742 4.28 19.38 17.99
CA LEU A 742 3.97 18.40 19.03
C LEU A 742 5.28 18.02 19.75
N THR A 743 5.47 18.50 20.97
CA THR A 743 6.64 18.16 21.80
C THR A 743 6.26 17.06 22.78
N LEU A 744 7.12 16.04 22.89
CA LEU A 744 6.95 14.87 23.73
C LEU A 744 8.22 14.67 24.56
N GLU A 745 8.13 14.72 25.89
CA GLU A 745 9.26 14.36 26.76
C GLU A 745 9.25 12.86 27.06
N MET A 746 10.30 12.15 26.67
CA MET A 746 10.39 10.70 26.77
C MET A 746 11.16 10.23 28.01
N GLY A 747 10.73 9.14 28.63
CA GLY A 747 11.33 8.58 29.83
C GLY A 747 11.11 7.08 30.00
N LEU A 748 11.73 6.54 31.06
CA LEU A 748 11.42 5.22 31.60
C LEU A 748 10.00 5.21 32.19
N LEU A 749 9.41 4.03 32.44
CA LEU A 749 8.16 3.95 33.22
C LEU A 749 8.40 4.50 34.64
N ASP A 750 7.47 5.25 35.20
CA ASP A 750 7.60 5.72 36.58
C ASP A 750 7.50 4.56 37.57
N SER A 751 8.45 4.49 38.52
CA SER A 751 8.46 3.44 39.55
C SER A 751 7.23 3.48 40.45
N THR A 752 6.64 4.66 40.66
CA THR A 752 5.37 4.83 41.38
C THR A 752 4.15 4.26 40.65
N VAL A 753 4.27 3.88 39.37
CA VAL A 753 3.24 3.17 38.60
C VAL A 753 3.45 1.64 38.67
N GLN A 754 4.52 1.15 39.30
CA GLN A 754 4.74 -0.29 39.50
C GLN A 754 3.92 -0.87 40.66
N GLU A 755 3.48 -0.06 41.63
CA GLU A 755 2.73 -0.51 42.82
C GLU A 755 1.23 -0.77 42.57
N GLN A 756 0.77 -0.70 41.31
CA GLN A 756 -0.59 -1.07 40.87
C GLN A 756 -0.56 -2.11 39.74
N ARG A 757 0.34 -3.11 39.86
CA ARG A 757 0.44 -4.29 38.97
C ARG A 757 0.17 -5.58 39.73
#